data_AF-I9JBG6-F1
#
_entry.id   AF-I9JBG6-F1
#
_cell.length_a   1.000
_cell.length_b   1.000
_cell.length_c   1.000
_cell.angle_alpha   90.00
_cell.angle_beta   90.00
_cell.angle_gamma   90.00
#
_symmetry.space_group_name_H-M   'P 1'
#
loop_
_entity.id
_entity.type
_entity.pdbx_description
1 polymer ?
#
loop_
_entity_poly.entity_id
_entity_poly.type
_entity_poly.pdbx_seq_one_letter_code
_entity_poly.pdbx_strand_id
1 'polypeptide(L)'
;MIMNKRNLFVGVFALLSLFLQGQNIVISTPCTQLLLSAPKGGSLEHLYYGSRTSDTDIHGIYETTHGVDAYPAYGMKYPGETALSVCHADGNLTLQMVVESVKETHLQEENATLTVIELKDKVYPFYVNVCYKAWLDADVIETWAEIRHEEKKYVQLHQFASAYLPIRRGNVWLSHLSGAWANEGRLSQEMLQPGMKVIKNTDGVRNSHSSHAEVMFSIDGRPQENAGRIVGAALCYSGNYKLRIDTQGDDYHHFFAGINEENSWYNLEKAEVFRTPSLALTYSNEGLSGCSRKFHKWARLHKIANGNTLRKVLLNSWEGVYFDINEQRMEQMMNDIASMGGELFVMDDGWFGDKYPRKNDSYGLGDWTVDRTKLPGGLQSLLNDARKHGIRFGIWLEPEMTNTKSELYEQHPDWVIKAPERELICDRGGTQVVLDLSNPKVQDFIVQTVDKLMTSYPDIDYIKWDANTSIVNQGSQYLTKDNQSHLNIEYHRGLENVCRRIRARYPKLTMQACASGGGRVNYGLLPYFDEFWTSDNTDALQRIYIQWGTSYFFPAIGMGAHISASPNHQTSRSVPLKFRIDVAMSGRLGMEMQPESMTEEEKAFCKNAIAEYMMIRPVVQFGDIYRLLSPYDKLGAASLMYVSPEKDKAVFYWWKTEHFCNQHLLRVKMAGLAPDKYYKVHELNRIDREPLSFEGKSFSGTYLNANGLEIPANHKVEISKQNEYSSRVLYLEEVASSFSDNQTPQHLPLRVLCLGNSITRHEYKADIEWFSEWGMAASKEEYDYCHQLEKMLSQNRPGTVVTPLNIAYWERNLNCSIDSLIGTYATDKDVIVIRLGENVQDKEAFKTGILRLVEYCKQKARKVVITGCFWKDDEKERAIINAARMYGITFIPIDWIDRLYDSRPKVGDTLYNLQGDPYIVTKDFIIAHPNDEGMRKIAEMIYGALK
;
A
#
# COMPACT_ATOMS: atom_id res chain seq x y z
N MET A 1 34.37 48.54 -32.79
CA MET A 1 35.72 48.27 -33.30
C MET A 1 36.56 47.79 -32.11
N ILE A 2 37.03 46.53 -32.20
CA ILE A 2 38.12 45.88 -31.44
C ILE A 2 37.88 45.46 -29.97
N MET A 3 38.05 44.14 -29.80
CA MET A 3 38.02 43.24 -28.63
C MET A 3 39.23 43.36 -27.69
N ASN A 4 39.06 42.96 -26.41
CA ASN A 4 39.71 41.78 -25.78
C ASN A 4 39.33 41.71 -24.29
N LYS A 5 38.65 40.66 -23.80
CA LYS A 5 39.12 39.32 -23.36
C LYS A 5 39.85 39.26 -21.99
N ARG A 6 39.06 38.79 -21.01
CA ARG A 6 39.23 37.58 -20.16
C ARG A 6 40.15 37.57 -18.93
N ASN A 7 39.57 36.94 -17.89
CA ASN A 7 40.09 36.26 -16.69
C ASN A 7 40.32 37.12 -15.43
N LEU A 8 40.24 36.62 -14.19
CA LEU A 8 39.47 35.60 -13.43
C LEU A 8 40.08 35.71 -12.00
N PHE A 9 39.30 35.41 -10.96
CA PHE A 9 39.66 35.16 -9.54
C PHE A 9 39.64 36.31 -8.51
N VAL A 10 38.62 36.20 -7.65
CA VAL A 10 38.62 36.15 -6.16
C VAL A 10 39.18 37.35 -5.39
N GLY A 11 38.28 37.94 -4.59
CA GLY A 11 38.61 38.86 -3.51
C GLY A 11 37.40 39.09 -2.61
N VAL A 12 37.33 38.29 -1.55
CA VAL A 12 36.48 38.46 -0.36
C VAL A 12 36.50 39.92 0.11
N PHE A 13 35.33 40.52 0.35
CA PHE A 13 35.21 41.61 1.32
C PHE A 13 33.96 41.44 2.16
N ALA A 14 34.22 41.07 3.41
CA ALA A 14 33.30 41.15 4.52
C ALA A 14 32.90 42.61 4.76
N LEU A 15 31.60 42.84 4.96
CA LEU A 15 31.08 44.01 5.63
C LEU A 15 30.23 43.52 6.80
N LEU A 16 30.91 43.43 7.94
CA LEU A 16 30.30 43.43 9.26
C LEU A 16 29.67 44.81 9.48
N SER A 17 28.34 44.83 9.55
CA SER A 17 27.59 45.89 10.21
C SER A 17 26.67 45.24 11.23
N LEU A 18 26.92 45.59 12.49
CA LEU A 18 26.20 45.18 13.69
C LEU A 18 24.69 45.44 13.56
N PHE A 19 23.92 44.35 13.53
CA PHE A 19 22.63 44.26 14.19
C PHE A 19 22.65 43.00 15.05
N LEU A 20 22.46 43.15 16.36
CA LEU A 20 22.07 42.07 17.25
C LEU A 20 20.65 41.63 16.84
N GLN A 21 20.55 40.75 15.86
CA GLN A 21 19.29 40.09 15.46
C GLN A 21 19.29 38.66 15.99
N GLY A 22 18.15 38.22 16.53
CA GLY A 22 17.95 36.86 17.03
C GLY A 22 18.27 35.81 15.97
N GLN A 23 18.65 34.61 16.42
CA GLN A 23 18.93 33.50 15.52
C GLN A 23 17.61 33.04 14.88
N ASN A 24 17.39 33.47 13.64
CA ASN A 24 16.24 33.08 12.81
C ASN A 24 16.43 31.64 12.31
N ILE A 25 15.40 30.80 12.44
CA ILE A 25 15.42 29.39 12.05
C ILE A 25 14.39 29.12 10.95
N VAL A 26 14.85 28.56 9.84
CA VAL A 26 14.01 28.18 8.69
C VAL A 26 14.01 26.65 8.56
N ILE A 27 12.91 26.00 8.91
CA ILE A 27 12.73 24.55 8.74
C ILE A 27 11.87 24.34 7.49
N SER A 28 12.37 23.63 6.49
CA SER A 28 11.68 23.49 5.20
C SER A 28 11.71 22.06 4.67
N THR A 29 10.61 21.66 4.05
CA THR A 29 10.52 20.53 3.11
C THR A 29 10.44 21.09 1.67
N PRO A 30 10.29 20.27 0.61
CA PRO A 30 10.07 20.79 -0.74
C PRO A 30 8.92 21.82 -0.84
N CYS A 31 7.79 21.57 -0.19
CA CYS A 31 6.57 22.38 -0.32
C CYS A 31 6.10 23.07 0.97
N THR A 32 6.57 22.65 2.15
CA THR A 32 6.14 23.15 3.46
C THR A 32 7.28 23.88 4.17
N GLN A 33 6.97 24.93 4.93
CA GLN A 33 7.94 25.73 5.65
C GLN A 33 7.42 26.15 7.03
N LEU A 34 8.30 26.11 8.02
CA LEU A 34 8.12 26.59 9.39
C LEU A 34 9.21 27.62 9.70
N LEU A 35 8.83 28.81 10.13
CA LEU A 35 9.74 29.89 10.53
C LEU A 35 9.63 30.15 12.02
N LEU A 36 10.78 30.11 12.70
CA LEU A 36 10.91 30.38 14.13
C LEU A 36 11.94 31.49 14.37
N SER A 37 11.74 32.29 15.42
CA SER A 37 12.74 33.20 15.99
C SER A 37 13.28 32.59 17.28
N ALA A 38 14.60 32.42 17.38
CA ALA A 38 15.25 31.76 18.50
C ALA A 38 16.49 32.53 19.01
N PRO A 39 16.37 33.81 19.40
CA PRO A 39 17.47 34.57 20.00
C PRO A 39 18.01 33.87 21.25
N LYS A 40 19.32 33.59 21.31
CA LYS A 40 19.96 33.07 22.53
C LYS A 40 19.67 34.01 23.72
N GLY A 41 19.14 33.45 24.80
CA GLY A 41 18.69 34.15 26.01
C GLY A 41 17.30 34.79 25.93
N GLY A 42 16.63 34.73 24.77
CA GLY A 42 15.26 35.19 24.55
C GLY A 42 14.24 34.05 24.42
N SER A 43 12.97 34.41 24.14
CA SER A 43 11.88 33.46 23.87
C SER A 43 12.08 32.73 22.54
N LEU A 44 11.62 31.48 22.49
CA LEU A 44 11.43 30.77 21.22
C LEU A 44 10.04 31.09 20.68
N GLU A 45 9.98 31.69 19.49
CA GLU A 45 8.74 32.21 18.92
C GLU A 45 8.42 31.60 17.56
N HIS A 46 7.16 31.24 17.35
CA HIS A 46 6.59 30.83 16.08
C HIS A 46 6.15 32.05 15.27
N LEU A 47 6.56 32.11 14.01
CA LEU A 47 6.22 33.19 13.09
C LEU A 47 5.31 32.74 11.95
N TYR A 48 5.60 31.58 11.34
CA TYR A 48 4.89 31.14 10.14
C TYR A 48 4.92 29.61 10.01
N TYR A 49 3.80 29.04 9.57
CA TYR A 49 3.71 27.65 9.10
C TYR A 49 2.79 27.57 7.89
N GLY A 50 3.29 27.04 6.77
CA GLY A 50 2.51 26.94 5.54
C GLY A 50 3.33 26.54 4.31
N SER A 51 2.90 27.00 3.13
CA SER A 51 3.65 26.84 1.89
C SER A 51 5.04 27.45 1.98
N ARG A 52 5.99 26.91 1.23
CA ARG A 52 7.31 27.54 1.05
C ARG A 52 7.17 28.97 0.50
N THR A 53 7.92 29.90 1.09
CA THR A 53 7.94 31.33 0.70
C THR A 53 9.30 31.71 0.10
N SER A 54 9.39 32.89 -0.54
CA SER A 54 10.64 33.38 -1.11
C SER A 54 11.58 33.92 -0.03
N ASP A 55 12.89 34.00 -0.27
CA ASP A 55 13.84 34.57 0.68
C ASP A 55 13.49 36.02 1.07
N THR A 56 12.88 36.77 0.13
CA THR A 56 12.39 38.13 0.38
C THR A 56 11.21 38.13 1.35
N ASP A 57 10.26 37.22 1.18
CA ASP A 57 9.12 37.07 2.10
C ASP A 57 9.59 36.60 3.48
N ILE A 58 10.54 35.65 3.54
CA ILE A 58 11.13 35.18 4.80
C ILE A 58 11.71 36.36 5.58
N HIS A 59 12.52 37.20 4.92
CA HIS A 59 13.08 38.40 5.55
C HIS A 59 11.98 39.36 6.03
N GLY A 60 10.99 39.64 5.18
CA GLY A 60 9.85 40.49 5.55
C GLY A 60 9.05 39.95 6.74
N ILE A 61 8.83 38.63 6.82
CA ILE A 61 8.15 37.99 7.96
C ILE A 61 8.93 38.22 9.25
N TYR A 62 10.25 38.01 9.24
CA TYR A 62 11.10 38.24 10.42
C TYR A 62 11.13 39.70 10.89
N GLU A 63 11.00 40.66 9.98
CA GLU A 63 10.99 42.09 10.31
C GLU A 63 9.63 42.59 10.82
N THR A 64 8.52 41.97 10.39
CA THR A 64 7.17 42.52 10.60
C THR A 64 6.29 41.70 11.52
N THR A 65 6.59 40.42 11.74
CA THR A 65 5.72 39.52 12.51
C THR A 65 6.08 39.53 13.98
N HIS A 66 5.09 39.79 14.83
CA HIS A 66 5.19 39.52 16.26
C HIS A 66 4.87 38.04 16.51
N GLY A 67 5.86 37.29 17.00
CA GLY A 67 5.70 35.87 17.25
C GLY A 67 4.91 35.54 18.51
N VAL A 68 4.43 34.30 18.57
CA VAL A 68 3.86 33.69 19.78
C VAL A 68 4.80 32.56 20.24
N ASP A 69 4.82 32.23 21.53
CA ASP A 69 5.73 31.18 22.04
C ASP A 69 5.56 29.88 21.26
N ALA A 70 6.63 29.31 20.72
CA ALA A 70 6.54 28.05 19.99
C ALA A 70 6.35 26.84 20.91
N TYR A 71 6.62 27.01 22.21
CA TYR A 71 6.43 25.97 23.24
C TYR A 71 6.11 26.61 24.61
N PRO A 72 4.86 27.07 24.82
CA PRO A 72 4.49 27.86 25.98
C PRO A 72 4.56 27.03 27.28
N ALA A 73 5.25 27.58 28.30
CA ALA A 73 5.41 26.96 29.61
C ALA A 73 4.66 27.75 30.70
N TYR A 74 4.18 27.06 31.73
CA TYR A 74 3.42 27.66 32.82
C TYR A 74 4.28 28.52 33.74
N GLY A 75 3.76 29.69 34.16
CA GLY A 75 4.26 30.44 35.32
C GLY A 75 4.57 31.93 35.12
N MET A 76 5.03 32.36 33.94
CA MET A 76 5.59 33.71 33.75
C MET A 76 4.76 34.64 32.84
N LYS A 77 3.65 34.16 32.28
CA LYS A 77 2.77 34.90 31.36
C LYS A 77 1.32 34.86 31.83
N TYR A 78 0.44 35.58 31.13
CA TYR A 78 -1.01 35.61 31.38
C TYR A 78 -1.58 34.16 31.45
N PRO A 79 -2.51 33.86 32.39
CA PRO A 79 -3.04 32.52 32.55
C PRO A 79 -3.76 32.04 31.27
N GLY A 80 -3.26 30.96 30.69
CA GLY A 80 -3.80 30.30 29.51
C GLY A 80 -3.30 28.85 29.44
N GLU A 81 -3.78 28.09 28.46
CA GLU A 81 -3.34 26.72 28.23
C GLU A 81 -1.85 26.66 27.85
N THR A 82 -1.12 25.69 28.40
CA THR A 82 0.33 25.53 28.20
C THR A 82 0.69 24.19 27.56
N ALA A 83 1.88 24.12 26.94
CA ALA A 83 2.46 22.86 26.49
C ALA A 83 3.18 22.14 27.65
N LEU A 84 3.78 22.90 28.56
CA LEU A 84 4.60 22.37 29.65
C LEU A 84 4.22 23.00 31.00
N SER A 85 4.06 22.14 32.01
CA SER A 85 3.87 22.52 33.41
C SER A 85 4.58 21.51 34.30
N VAL A 86 5.32 22.00 35.30
CA VAL A 86 6.21 21.21 36.15
C VAL A 86 6.08 21.65 37.60
N CYS A 87 6.22 20.72 38.53
CA CYS A 87 6.47 20.99 39.94
C CYS A 87 7.94 20.67 40.24
N HIS A 88 8.72 21.70 40.56
CA HIS A 88 10.13 21.59 40.94
C HIS A 88 10.30 20.91 42.30
N ALA A 89 11.53 20.51 42.63
CA ALA A 89 11.82 19.78 43.86
C ALA A 89 11.51 20.58 45.16
N ASP A 90 11.41 21.91 45.05
CA ASP A 90 11.05 22.83 46.13
C ASP A 90 9.53 23.16 46.19
N GLY A 91 8.73 22.61 45.26
CA GLY A 91 7.29 22.87 45.15
C GLY A 91 6.92 24.06 44.26
N ASN A 92 7.89 24.76 43.65
CA ASN A 92 7.59 25.82 42.70
C ASN A 92 7.01 25.25 41.40
N LEU A 93 6.03 25.93 40.82
CA LEU A 93 5.34 25.52 39.60
C LEU A 93 5.79 26.27 38.34
N THR A 94 6.60 27.32 38.48
CA THR A 94 6.86 28.27 37.39
C THR A 94 8.09 27.93 36.58
N LEU A 95 7.99 28.02 35.26
CA LEU A 95 9.10 27.96 34.32
C LEU A 95 9.28 29.29 33.57
N GLN A 96 10.52 29.73 33.44
CA GLN A 96 10.96 30.84 32.58
C GLN A 96 11.97 30.35 31.54
N MET A 97 11.46 29.71 30.48
CA MET A 97 12.28 29.11 29.43
C MET A 97 12.85 30.17 28.47
N VAL A 98 14.14 30.04 28.16
CA VAL A 98 14.83 30.83 27.13
C VAL A 98 15.69 29.94 26.24
N VAL A 99 15.94 30.38 25.01
CA VAL A 99 16.79 29.65 24.06
C VAL A 99 18.24 29.65 24.55
N GLU A 100 18.83 28.47 24.69
CA GLU A 100 20.24 28.30 25.03
C GLU A 100 21.09 28.02 23.78
N SER A 101 20.62 27.11 22.93
CA SER A 101 21.32 26.73 21.71
C SER A 101 20.39 26.20 20.62
N VAL A 102 20.87 26.24 19.37
CA VAL A 102 20.21 25.68 18.19
C VAL A 102 21.22 24.82 17.45
N LYS A 103 20.84 23.60 17.11
CA LYS A 103 21.66 22.68 16.34
C LYS A 103 20.85 22.10 15.19
N GLU A 104 21.36 22.25 13.98
CA GLU A 104 20.83 21.57 12.79
C GLU A 104 21.74 20.38 12.44
N THR A 105 21.14 19.28 11.96
CA THR A 105 21.86 18.09 11.52
C THR A 105 21.15 17.47 10.33
N HIS A 106 21.86 17.29 9.22
CA HIS A 106 21.36 16.57 8.06
C HIS A 106 21.52 15.06 8.28
N LEU A 107 20.40 14.34 8.26
CA LEU A 107 20.32 12.89 8.43
C LEU A 107 20.28 12.27 7.03
N GLN A 108 21.45 12.00 6.46
CA GLN A 108 21.58 11.53 5.07
C GLN A 108 20.84 10.21 4.80
N GLU A 109 20.95 9.24 5.72
CA GLU A 109 20.29 7.92 5.58
C GLU A 109 18.76 8.01 5.64
N GLU A 110 18.23 9.03 6.32
CA GLU A 110 16.80 9.25 6.51
C GLU A 110 16.22 10.28 5.52
N ASN A 111 17.07 10.89 4.68
CA ASN A 111 16.68 11.99 3.80
C ASN A 111 15.90 13.11 4.54
N ALA A 112 16.39 13.47 5.72
CA ALA A 112 15.74 14.42 6.61
C ALA A 112 16.73 15.43 7.19
N THR A 113 16.22 16.57 7.65
CA THR A 113 16.98 17.53 8.46
C THR A 113 16.37 17.63 9.85
N LEU A 114 17.19 17.45 10.88
CA LEU A 114 16.81 17.57 12.28
C LEU A 114 17.32 18.90 12.84
N THR A 115 16.42 19.73 13.33
CA THR A 115 16.71 20.93 14.10
C THR A 115 16.33 20.71 15.55
N VAL A 116 17.29 20.90 16.45
CA VAL A 116 17.12 20.81 17.91
C VAL A 116 17.32 22.18 18.50
N ILE A 117 16.30 22.70 19.19
CA ILE A 117 16.35 23.98 19.88
C ILE A 117 16.31 23.69 21.37
N GLU A 118 17.44 23.88 22.05
CA GLU A 118 17.54 23.70 23.49
C GLU A 118 17.06 24.97 24.20
N LEU A 119 16.04 24.79 25.04
CA LEU A 119 15.56 25.77 25.98
C LEU A 119 16.08 25.45 27.38
N LYS A 120 16.37 26.48 28.15
CA LYS A 120 16.80 26.38 29.54
C LYS A 120 15.97 27.31 30.42
N ASP A 121 15.61 26.84 31.61
CA ASP A 121 15.02 27.69 32.65
C ASP A 121 16.06 28.67 33.22
N LYS A 122 15.67 29.93 33.49
CA LYS A 122 16.60 30.94 34.01
C LYS A 122 17.07 30.71 35.45
N VAL A 123 16.28 30.00 36.25
CA VAL A 123 16.50 29.82 37.70
C VAL A 123 16.88 28.37 38.01
N TYR A 124 16.11 27.42 37.48
CA TYR A 124 16.27 26.00 37.72
C TYR A 124 17.20 25.37 36.68
N PRO A 125 17.96 24.32 37.03
CA PRO A 125 18.76 23.58 36.07
C PRO A 125 17.86 22.59 35.28
N PHE A 126 16.88 23.15 34.58
CA PHE A 126 15.84 22.45 33.84
C PHE A 126 15.94 22.81 32.35
N TYR A 127 15.81 21.81 31.48
CA TYR A 127 16.09 21.93 30.05
C TYR A 127 15.02 21.22 29.22
N VAL A 128 14.69 21.81 28.07
CA VAL A 128 13.74 21.26 27.11
C VAL A 128 14.31 21.40 25.71
N ASN A 129 14.53 20.30 25.01
CA ASN A 129 14.76 20.35 23.57
C ASN A 129 13.42 20.34 22.85
N VAL A 130 13.16 21.36 22.03
CA VAL A 130 12.09 21.34 21.03
C VAL A 130 12.70 20.90 19.71
N CYS A 131 12.28 19.73 19.23
CA CYS A 131 12.89 19.06 18.09
C CYS A 131 11.97 19.13 16.87
N TYR A 132 12.53 19.45 15.70
CA TYR A 132 11.84 19.45 14.42
C TYR A 132 12.60 18.62 13.39
N LYS A 133 11.97 17.59 12.84
CA LYS A 133 12.53 16.75 11.78
C LYS A 133 11.75 16.93 10.49
N ALA A 134 12.36 17.56 9.50
CA ALA A 134 11.78 17.78 8.18
C ALA A 134 12.16 16.65 7.22
N TRP A 135 11.18 15.87 6.77
CA TRP A 135 11.34 14.80 5.78
C TRP A 135 11.29 15.38 4.35
N LEU A 136 12.39 15.24 3.61
CA LEU A 136 12.53 15.88 2.30
C LEU A 136 11.85 15.10 1.17
N ASP A 137 11.55 13.82 1.37
CA ASP A 137 10.87 12.97 0.38
C ASP A 137 9.35 12.95 0.53
N ALA A 138 8.78 13.40 1.66
CA ALA A 138 7.37 13.23 1.97
C ALA A 138 6.61 14.52 2.36
N ASP A 139 7.29 15.67 2.46
CA ASP A 139 6.66 16.96 2.84
C ASP A 139 5.95 16.93 4.22
N VAL A 140 6.58 16.29 5.20
CA VAL A 140 6.12 16.20 6.59
C VAL A 140 7.21 16.71 7.53
N ILE A 141 6.81 17.47 8.56
CA ILE A 141 7.67 17.89 9.67
C ILE A 141 7.19 17.20 10.95
N GLU A 142 8.02 16.35 11.55
CA GLU A 142 7.76 15.79 12.87
C GLU A 142 8.29 16.72 13.96
N THR A 143 7.53 16.91 15.05
CA THR A 143 7.94 17.71 16.21
C THR A 143 7.69 16.98 17.52
N TRP A 144 8.61 17.08 18.47
CA TRP A 144 8.50 16.50 19.82
C TRP A 144 9.33 17.31 20.83
N ALA A 145 9.16 17.02 22.11
CA ALA A 145 9.96 17.56 23.19
C ALA A 145 10.80 16.49 23.90
N GLU A 146 12.00 16.87 24.34
CA GLU A 146 12.84 16.08 25.24
C GLU A 146 13.13 16.92 26.49
N ILE A 147 12.72 16.41 27.65
CA ILE A 147 12.71 17.16 28.91
C ILE A 147 13.71 16.52 29.87
N ARG A 148 14.57 17.32 30.51
CA ARG A 148 15.57 16.86 31.48
C ARG A 148 15.86 17.91 32.55
N HIS A 149 16.37 17.50 33.70
CA HIS A 149 16.77 18.41 34.78
C HIS A 149 17.96 17.86 35.60
N GLU A 150 18.64 18.75 36.33
CA GLU A 150 19.78 18.41 37.21
C GLU A 150 19.52 18.72 38.70
N GLU A 151 18.25 18.88 39.08
CA GLU A 151 17.87 19.09 40.48
C GLU A 151 18.19 17.88 41.36
N LYS A 152 18.25 18.08 42.68
CA LYS A 152 18.67 17.02 43.63
C LYS A 152 17.63 15.91 43.84
N LYS A 153 16.35 16.21 43.60
CA LYS A 153 15.22 15.27 43.69
C LYS A 153 14.49 15.29 42.37
N TYR A 154 13.63 14.29 42.13
CA TYR A 154 12.75 14.28 40.98
C TYR A 154 11.93 15.58 40.87
N VAL A 155 11.56 15.91 39.65
CA VAL A 155 10.55 16.94 39.33
C VAL A 155 9.30 16.26 38.81
N GLN A 156 8.13 16.85 39.05
CA GLN A 156 6.86 16.29 38.57
C GLN A 156 6.42 17.01 37.30
N LEU A 157 6.30 16.28 36.18
CA LEU A 157 5.71 16.78 34.95
C LEU A 157 4.18 16.68 35.06
N HIS A 158 3.51 17.83 35.05
CA HIS A 158 2.04 17.93 35.10
C HIS A 158 1.43 18.12 33.71
N GLN A 159 2.14 18.77 32.79
CA GLN A 159 1.78 18.86 31.37
C GLN A 159 3.05 18.74 30.54
N PHE A 160 2.98 18.01 29.42
CA PHE A 160 4.13 17.69 28.58
C PHE A 160 3.66 17.37 27.15
N ALA A 161 2.98 18.33 26.52
CA ALA A 161 2.51 18.20 25.14
C ALA A 161 3.68 17.94 24.20
N SER A 162 3.50 17.08 23.20
CA SER A 162 4.50 16.85 22.16
C SER A 162 4.79 18.08 21.33
N ALA A 163 3.76 18.90 21.10
CA ALA A 163 3.87 20.09 20.27
C ALA A 163 2.74 21.09 20.56
N TYR A 164 3.03 22.33 20.17
CA TYR A 164 2.09 23.44 20.09
C TYR A 164 2.15 24.04 18.68
N LEU A 165 0.98 24.34 18.11
CA LEU A 165 0.87 25.03 16.83
C LEU A 165 -0.18 26.15 16.92
N PRO A 166 0.20 27.42 16.75
CA PRO A 166 -0.76 28.52 16.65
C PRO A 166 -1.39 28.55 15.26
N ILE A 167 -2.71 28.35 15.18
CA ILE A 167 -3.45 28.43 13.92
C ILE A 167 -4.17 29.77 13.88
N ARG A 168 -3.80 30.63 12.92
CA ARG A 168 -4.41 31.97 12.80
C ARG A 168 -5.93 31.85 12.67
N ARG A 169 -6.66 32.63 13.48
CA ARG A 169 -8.13 32.68 13.47
C ARG A 169 -8.67 33.21 12.15
N GLY A 170 -9.90 32.82 11.87
CA GLY A 170 -10.64 33.17 10.66
C GLY A 170 -11.82 32.23 10.50
N ASN A 171 -12.14 31.84 9.27
CA ASN A 171 -13.12 30.80 9.00
C ASN A 171 -12.43 29.42 9.06
N VAL A 172 -11.97 28.99 10.23
CA VAL A 172 -11.23 27.73 10.39
C VAL A 172 -12.19 26.58 10.73
N TRP A 173 -12.09 25.49 9.98
CA TRP A 173 -12.85 24.26 10.23
C TRP A 173 -11.92 23.12 10.63
N LEU A 174 -12.31 22.39 11.68
CA LEU A 174 -11.66 21.18 12.14
C LEU A 174 -12.33 19.95 11.50
N SER A 175 -11.53 19.10 10.88
CA SER A 175 -11.92 17.73 10.52
C SER A 175 -11.22 16.75 11.46
N HIS A 176 -11.98 15.84 12.07
CA HIS A 176 -11.48 14.80 12.97
C HIS A 176 -12.28 13.51 12.80
N LEU A 177 -11.73 12.39 13.29
CA LEU A 177 -12.37 11.08 13.20
C LEU A 177 -12.81 10.58 14.59
N SER A 178 -14.04 10.10 14.67
CA SER A 178 -14.65 9.52 15.88
C SER A 178 -15.39 8.23 15.56
N GLY A 179 -15.82 7.46 16.56
CA GLY A 179 -16.51 6.19 16.29
C GLY A 179 -16.77 5.34 17.52
N ALA A 180 -16.92 4.05 17.27
CA ALA A 180 -16.93 2.97 18.26
C ALA A 180 -16.47 1.68 17.57
N TRP A 181 -16.36 0.57 18.32
CA TRP A 181 -16.20 -0.76 17.72
C TRP A 181 -17.25 -0.96 16.61
N ALA A 182 -16.82 -1.52 15.49
CA ALA A 182 -17.63 -1.76 14.30
C ALA A 182 -18.19 -0.49 13.61
N ASN A 183 -17.74 0.71 13.98
CA ASN A 183 -18.15 1.99 13.39
C ASN A 183 -17.04 3.04 13.54
N GLU A 184 -15.79 2.63 13.30
CA GLU A 184 -14.58 3.43 13.45
C GLU A 184 -14.45 4.50 12.37
N GLY A 185 -13.58 5.49 12.61
CA GLY A 185 -13.13 6.41 11.56
C GLY A 185 -14.23 7.28 10.94
N ARG A 186 -15.30 7.62 11.67
CA ARG A 186 -16.36 8.51 11.18
C ARG A 186 -15.86 9.94 11.07
N LEU A 187 -16.00 10.52 9.88
CA LEU A 187 -15.63 11.91 9.64
C LEU A 187 -16.59 12.88 10.35
N SER A 188 -16.03 13.77 11.16
CA SER A 188 -16.71 14.92 11.74
C SER A 188 -16.04 16.21 11.28
N GLN A 189 -16.83 17.21 10.90
CA GLN A 189 -16.34 18.50 10.42
C GLN A 189 -17.12 19.65 11.06
N GLU A 190 -16.42 20.54 11.75
CA GLU A 190 -17.04 21.65 12.49
C GLU A 190 -16.19 22.92 12.44
N MET A 191 -16.84 24.09 12.40
CA MET A 191 -16.15 25.37 12.53
C MET A 191 -15.63 25.55 13.95
N LEU A 192 -14.39 26.00 14.12
CA LEU A 192 -13.85 26.33 15.43
C LEU A 192 -14.48 27.62 15.96
N GLN A 193 -14.95 27.58 17.21
CA GLN A 193 -15.58 28.69 17.92
C GLN A 193 -14.75 29.08 19.16
N PRO A 194 -14.94 30.28 19.73
CA PRO A 194 -14.36 30.64 21.02
C PRO A 194 -14.64 29.59 22.11
N GLY A 195 -13.65 29.34 22.97
CA GLY A 195 -13.67 28.27 23.97
C GLY A 195 -12.72 27.12 23.64
N MET A 196 -12.84 26.02 24.38
CA MET A 196 -11.93 24.88 24.28
C MET A 196 -12.60 23.66 23.64
N LYS A 197 -11.97 23.11 22.61
CA LYS A 197 -12.28 21.80 22.04
C LYS A 197 -11.24 20.79 22.52
N VAL A 198 -11.69 19.64 23.00
CA VAL A 198 -10.82 18.53 23.41
C VAL A 198 -11.20 17.27 22.64
N ILE A 199 -10.20 16.60 22.08
CA ILE A 199 -10.31 15.24 21.55
C ILE A 199 -9.31 14.39 22.32
N LYS A 200 -9.77 13.35 23.00
CA LYS A 200 -8.92 12.47 23.80
C LYS A 200 -9.43 11.05 23.78
N ASN A 201 -8.51 10.12 23.98
CA ASN A 201 -8.82 8.72 24.23
C ASN A 201 -8.02 8.25 25.47
N THR A 202 -8.71 7.53 26.37
CA THR A 202 -8.16 7.01 27.63
C THR A 202 -8.37 5.50 27.79
N ASP A 203 -8.62 4.80 26.69
CA ASP A 203 -8.83 3.34 26.67
C ASP A 203 -7.58 2.55 27.12
N GLY A 204 -6.40 3.16 26.96
CA GLY A 204 -5.10 2.52 27.14
C GLY A 204 -4.75 1.71 25.89
N VAL A 205 -5.37 0.55 25.72
CA VAL A 205 -5.01 -0.38 24.63
C VAL A 205 -5.61 0.04 23.30
N ARG A 206 -6.92 0.26 23.22
CA ARG A 206 -7.68 0.46 21.97
C ARG A 206 -7.95 1.95 21.71
N ASN A 207 -6.87 2.70 21.52
CA ASN A 207 -6.91 4.16 21.51
C ASN A 207 -7.46 4.82 20.22
N SER A 208 -7.96 4.07 19.22
CA SER A 208 -8.55 4.64 18.00
C SER A 208 -10.01 4.27 17.70
N HIS A 209 -10.69 3.48 18.55
CA HIS A 209 -12.12 3.18 18.34
C HIS A 209 -13.02 4.42 18.47
N SER A 210 -12.86 5.16 19.58
CA SER A 210 -13.78 6.24 19.94
C SER A 210 -13.41 7.59 19.34
N SER A 211 -12.12 7.86 19.22
CA SER A 211 -11.55 9.08 18.66
C SER A 211 -10.15 8.78 18.15
N HIS A 212 -9.74 9.52 17.13
CA HIS A 212 -8.41 9.48 16.54
C HIS A 212 -7.54 10.65 16.99
N ALA A 213 -6.22 10.43 16.99
CA ALA A 213 -5.22 11.45 17.35
C ALA A 213 -4.75 12.27 16.14
N GLU A 214 -5.47 12.16 15.03
CA GLU A 214 -5.20 12.82 13.76
C GLU A 214 -6.32 13.82 13.40
N VAL A 215 -5.93 15.04 13.02
CA VAL A 215 -6.85 16.14 12.70
C VAL A 215 -6.37 16.96 11.50
N MET A 216 -7.32 17.59 10.80
CA MET A 216 -7.03 18.56 9.73
C MET A 216 -7.75 19.88 9.98
N PHE A 217 -7.05 20.98 9.77
CA PHE A 217 -7.60 22.33 9.86
C PHE A 217 -7.70 22.92 8.46
N SER A 218 -8.92 23.13 7.98
CA SER A 218 -9.18 23.92 6.78
C SER A 218 -9.19 25.39 7.18
N ILE A 219 -8.25 26.17 6.65
CA ILE A 219 -8.07 27.58 7.02
C ILE A 219 -8.78 28.55 6.06
N ASP A 220 -9.47 28.01 5.05
CA ASP A 220 -10.23 28.76 4.02
C ASP A 220 -11.75 28.59 4.13
N GLY A 221 -12.26 28.10 5.26
CA GLY A 221 -13.67 27.80 5.45
C GLY A 221 -13.96 26.30 5.41
N ARG A 222 -15.20 25.97 5.00
CA ARG A 222 -15.66 24.58 5.00
C ARG A 222 -14.73 23.73 4.14
N PRO A 223 -14.23 22.59 4.66
CA PRO A 223 -13.22 21.81 3.99
C PRO A 223 -13.72 21.24 2.65
N GLN A 224 -12.82 21.14 1.69
CA GLN A 224 -13.04 20.50 0.39
C GLN A 224 -11.96 19.44 0.15
N GLU A 225 -12.29 18.38 -0.59
CA GLU A 225 -11.36 17.28 -0.83
C GLU A 225 -10.16 17.69 -1.68
N ASN A 226 -10.39 18.45 -2.76
CA ASN A 226 -9.38 18.73 -3.79
C ASN A 226 -9.11 20.23 -4.00
N ALA A 227 -9.43 21.08 -3.01
CA ALA A 227 -9.17 22.52 -3.04
C ALA A 227 -9.07 23.11 -1.63
N GLY A 228 -8.36 24.24 -1.51
CA GLY A 228 -8.23 24.99 -0.25
C GLY A 228 -6.99 24.62 0.55
N ARG A 229 -6.63 25.52 1.49
CA ARG A 229 -5.48 25.39 2.36
C ARG A 229 -5.82 24.57 3.61
N ILE A 230 -5.04 23.51 3.84
CA ILE A 230 -5.22 22.58 4.94
C ILE A 230 -3.91 22.44 5.71
N VAL A 231 -3.99 22.51 7.04
CA VAL A 231 -2.95 22.03 7.96
C VAL A 231 -3.35 20.65 8.46
N GLY A 232 -2.51 19.64 8.24
CA GLY A 232 -2.72 18.29 8.77
C GLY A 232 -1.82 18.02 9.97
N ALA A 233 -2.34 17.33 10.98
CA ALA A 233 -1.58 16.95 12.18
C ALA A 233 -1.91 15.51 12.60
N ALA A 234 -0.90 14.69 12.86
CA ALA A 234 -1.06 13.30 13.27
C ALA A 234 -0.11 12.94 14.42
N LEU A 235 -0.65 12.63 15.60
CA LEU A 235 0.16 12.24 16.75
C LEU A 235 0.63 10.79 16.62
N CYS A 236 1.94 10.58 16.66
CA CYS A 236 2.57 9.26 16.57
C CYS A 236 2.64 8.60 17.95
N TYR A 237 1.48 8.28 18.52
CA TYR A 237 1.39 7.67 19.85
C TYR A 237 0.34 6.57 19.93
N SER A 238 0.69 5.48 20.61
CA SER A 238 -0.16 4.30 20.76
C SER A 238 -0.94 4.26 22.07
N GLY A 239 -0.70 5.21 22.98
CA GLY A 239 -1.38 5.27 24.27
C GLY A 239 -2.39 6.39 24.42
N ASN A 240 -2.70 6.69 25.69
CA ASN A 240 -3.65 7.75 26.04
C ASN A 240 -3.14 9.10 25.56
N TYR A 241 -3.93 9.80 24.76
CA TYR A 241 -3.55 11.09 24.18
C TYR A 241 -4.61 12.15 24.44
N LYS A 242 -4.20 13.41 24.34
CA LYS A 242 -5.07 14.56 24.40
C LYS A 242 -4.67 15.59 23.35
N LEU A 243 -5.64 15.96 22.52
CA LEU A 243 -5.59 17.09 21.62
C LEU A 243 -6.45 18.21 22.22
N ARG A 244 -5.86 19.39 22.39
CA ARG A 244 -6.56 20.58 22.90
C ARG A 244 -6.49 21.67 21.85
N ILE A 245 -7.62 22.30 21.56
CA ILE A 245 -7.69 23.48 20.71
C ILE A 245 -8.39 24.55 21.54
N ASP A 246 -7.61 25.50 22.03
CA ASP A 246 -8.11 26.60 22.84
C ASP A 246 -8.22 27.87 21.99
N THR A 247 -9.41 28.45 21.94
CA THR A 247 -9.70 29.65 21.16
C THR A 247 -10.02 30.78 22.12
N GLN A 248 -9.05 31.66 22.35
CA GLN A 248 -9.14 32.74 23.33
C GLN A 248 -9.54 34.09 22.68
N GLY A 249 -9.27 35.19 23.37
CA GLY A 249 -9.54 36.55 22.89
C GLY A 249 -8.51 37.11 21.91
N ASP A 250 -7.42 36.38 21.62
CA ASP A 250 -6.37 36.79 20.70
C ASP A 250 -6.63 36.27 19.27
N ASP A 251 -5.63 36.38 18.39
CA ASP A 251 -5.77 36.08 16.96
C ASP A 251 -5.56 34.58 16.61
N TYR A 252 -5.52 33.66 17.57
CA TYR A 252 -5.14 32.26 17.33
C TYR A 252 -6.13 31.22 17.90
N HIS A 253 -6.21 30.08 17.20
CA HIS A 253 -6.62 28.81 17.76
C HIS A 253 -5.34 28.08 18.22
N HIS A 254 -5.21 27.86 19.52
CA HIS A 254 -4.03 27.28 20.15
C HIS A 254 -4.15 25.76 20.15
N PHE A 255 -3.48 25.10 19.21
CA PHE A 255 -3.49 23.64 19.11
C PHE A 255 -2.35 23.01 19.90
N PHE A 256 -2.67 22.10 20.82
CA PHE A 256 -1.73 21.28 21.59
C PHE A 256 -2.03 19.82 21.33
N ALA A 257 -0.98 19.01 21.21
CA ALA A 257 -1.11 17.56 21.05
C ALA A 257 -0.04 16.85 21.87
N GLY A 258 -0.40 15.75 22.53
CA GLY A 258 0.56 14.92 23.24
C GLY A 258 -0.09 13.80 24.05
N ILE A 259 0.69 13.21 24.95
CA ILE A 259 0.21 12.25 25.94
C ILE A 259 -0.87 12.91 26.80
N ASN A 260 -1.94 12.17 27.12
CA ASN A 260 -2.93 12.63 28.08
C ASN A 260 -2.33 12.61 29.49
N GLU A 261 -2.12 13.79 30.05
CA GLU A 261 -1.56 14.00 31.36
C GLU A 261 -2.54 13.67 32.51
N GLU A 262 -3.84 13.51 32.23
CA GLU A 262 -4.83 13.10 33.24
C GLU A 262 -4.46 11.73 33.83
N ASN A 263 -4.26 11.68 35.15
CA ASN A 263 -3.78 10.50 35.87
C ASN A 263 -2.44 9.94 35.36
N SER A 264 -1.67 10.75 34.62
CA SER A 264 -0.39 10.36 34.04
C SER A 264 0.73 11.37 34.30
N TRP A 265 0.65 12.15 35.38
CA TRP A 265 1.78 12.98 35.80
C TRP A 265 3.01 12.12 35.99
N TYR A 266 4.18 12.64 35.62
CA TYR A 266 5.40 11.85 35.57
C TYR A 266 6.42 12.39 36.58
N ASN A 267 7.01 11.51 37.38
CA ASN A 267 8.13 11.85 38.26
C ASN A 267 9.39 11.62 37.44
N LEU A 268 10.00 12.70 36.97
CA LEU A 268 11.21 12.63 36.16
C LEU A 268 12.41 12.62 37.10
N GLU A 269 13.25 11.59 37.00
CA GLU A 269 14.45 11.48 37.81
C GLU A 269 15.58 12.39 37.30
N LYS A 270 16.52 12.72 38.19
CA LYS A 270 17.67 13.55 37.85
C LYS A 270 18.43 12.97 36.66
N ALA A 271 18.73 13.83 35.68
CA ALA A 271 19.46 13.53 34.44
C ALA A 271 18.76 12.52 33.50
N GLU A 272 17.57 12.03 33.85
CA GLU A 272 16.73 11.28 32.92
C GLU A 272 16.17 12.21 31.85
N VAL A 273 16.03 11.69 30.62
CA VAL A 273 15.40 12.40 29.51
C VAL A 273 14.02 11.82 29.27
N PHE A 274 12.98 12.61 29.55
CA PHE A 274 11.62 12.28 29.17
C PHE A 274 11.37 12.76 27.73
N ARG A 275 11.21 11.81 26.81
CA ARG A 275 10.85 12.10 25.41
C ARG A 275 9.36 11.91 25.18
N THR A 276 8.70 12.93 24.63
CA THR A 276 7.29 12.86 24.19
C THR A 276 7.19 12.14 22.84
N PRO A 277 6.02 11.57 22.47
CA PRO A 277 5.78 11.12 21.10
C PRO A 277 5.88 12.28 20.11
N SER A 278 6.05 11.98 18.83
CA SER A 278 6.13 13.00 17.78
C SER A 278 4.75 13.37 17.25
N LEU A 279 4.52 14.66 16.97
CA LEU A 279 3.41 15.14 16.16
C LEU A 279 3.92 15.37 14.74
N ALA A 280 3.34 14.68 13.76
CA ALA A 280 3.63 14.88 12.35
C ALA A 280 2.73 15.97 11.77
N LEU A 281 3.32 16.99 11.17
CA LEU A 281 2.65 18.14 10.58
C LEU A 281 2.87 18.16 9.07
N THR A 282 1.81 18.47 8.31
CA THR A 282 1.91 18.78 6.88
C THR A 282 0.99 19.94 6.51
N TYR A 283 1.19 20.48 5.32
CA TYR A 283 0.40 21.57 4.75
C TYR A 283 0.10 21.27 3.29
N SER A 284 -1.12 21.58 2.84
CA SER A 284 -1.56 21.41 1.45
C SER A 284 -2.38 22.61 1.01
N ASN A 285 -2.22 23.02 -0.25
CA ASN A 285 -3.12 23.95 -0.95
C ASN A 285 -4.08 23.22 -1.91
N GLU A 286 -4.08 21.88 -1.90
CA GLU A 286 -4.88 21.01 -2.76
C GLU A 286 -6.02 20.32 -1.97
N GLY A 287 -6.50 20.93 -0.90
CA GLY A 287 -7.58 20.39 -0.05
C GLY A 287 -7.15 19.21 0.83
N LEU A 288 -8.15 18.56 1.45
CA LEU A 288 -7.94 17.48 2.42
C LEU A 288 -7.20 16.28 1.80
N SER A 289 -7.53 15.92 0.56
CA SER A 289 -6.87 14.83 -0.17
C SER A 289 -5.39 15.12 -0.44
N GLY A 290 -5.00 16.39 -0.62
CA GLY A 290 -3.59 16.76 -0.73
C GLY A 290 -2.79 16.50 0.55
N CYS A 291 -3.36 16.76 1.72
CA CYS A 291 -2.76 16.36 3.00
C CYS A 291 -2.69 14.84 3.14
N SER A 292 -3.75 14.11 2.78
CA SER A 292 -3.76 12.65 2.82
C SER A 292 -2.66 12.05 1.97
N ARG A 293 -2.45 12.52 0.74
CA ARG A 293 -1.37 12.01 -0.13
C ARG A 293 0.02 12.17 0.49
N LYS A 294 0.28 13.29 1.17
CA LYS A 294 1.55 13.53 1.89
C LYS A 294 1.72 12.57 3.08
N PHE A 295 0.69 12.43 3.92
CA PHE A 295 0.71 11.46 5.02
C PHE A 295 0.84 10.02 4.51
N HIS A 296 0.18 9.66 3.42
CA HIS A 296 0.26 8.32 2.84
C HIS A 296 1.66 8.01 2.32
N LYS A 297 2.29 8.97 1.64
CA LYS A 297 3.68 8.83 1.19
C LYS A 297 4.64 8.71 2.37
N TRP A 298 4.53 9.60 3.35
CA TRP A 298 5.33 9.55 4.59
C TRP A 298 5.13 8.22 5.33
N ALA A 299 3.89 7.74 5.45
CA ALA A 299 3.58 6.49 6.11
C ALA A 299 4.25 5.31 5.43
N ARG A 300 4.12 5.18 4.11
CA ARG A 300 4.73 4.08 3.34
C ARG A 300 6.26 4.07 3.42
N LEU A 301 6.88 5.25 3.45
CA LEU A 301 8.33 5.38 3.52
C LEU A 301 8.88 5.18 4.94
N HIS A 302 8.19 5.72 5.96
CA HIS A 302 8.79 5.96 7.26
C HIS A 302 8.01 5.44 8.47
N LYS A 303 6.70 5.17 8.35
CA LYS A 303 5.84 4.81 9.49
C LYS A 303 5.05 3.52 9.35
N ILE A 304 5.19 2.78 8.26
CA ILE A 304 4.59 1.45 8.08
C ILE A 304 5.72 0.49 7.74
N ALA A 305 5.82 -0.61 8.50
CA ALA A 305 6.82 -1.63 8.23
C ALA A 305 6.62 -2.20 6.81
N ASN A 306 7.70 -2.26 6.03
CA ASN A 306 7.67 -2.71 4.64
C ASN A 306 6.57 -2.01 3.81
N GLY A 307 6.32 -0.71 4.04
CA GLY A 307 5.21 0.05 3.44
C GLY A 307 5.27 0.21 1.91
N ASN A 308 6.34 -0.26 1.26
CA ASN A 308 6.52 -0.30 -0.20
C ASN A 308 6.49 -1.73 -0.78
N THR A 309 6.08 -2.73 0.00
CA THR A 309 5.99 -4.13 -0.43
C THR A 309 4.54 -4.53 -0.64
N LEU A 310 4.19 -5.03 -1.84
CA LEU A 310 2.82 -5.46 -2.14
C LEU A 310 2.30 -6.47 -1.12
N ARG A 311 1.04 -6.29 -0.72
CA ARG A 311 0.36 -7.16 0.25
C ARG A 311 -0.38 -8.30 -0.45
N LYS A 312 -0.35 -9.46 0.21
CA LYS A 312 -0.94 -10.69 -0.27
C LYS A 312 -2.47 -10.67 -0.14
N VAL A 313 -3.17 -11.26 -1.10
CA VAL A 313 -4.61 -11.53 -0.94
C VAL A 313 -4.77 -12.75 -0.05
N LEU A 314 -5.46 -12.59 1.08
CA LEU A 314 -5.57 -13.64 2.09
C LEU A 314 -7.00 -14.12 2.33
N LEU A 315 -7.14 -15.34 2.86
CA LEU A 315 -8.35 -15.83 3.52
C LEU A 315 -8.07 -15.96 5.02
N ASN A 316 -8.86 -15.30 5.86
CA ASN A 316 -8.85 -15.46 7.30
C ASN A 316 -9.97 -16.43 7.72
N SER A 317 -9.69 -17.33 8.67
CA SER A 317 -10.64 -18.37 9.09
C SER A 317 -11.75 -17.89 10.02
N TRP A 318 -11.63 -16.72 10.66
CA TRP A 318 -12.46 -16.27 11.78
C TRP A 318 -13.96 -16.35 11.51
N GLU A 319 -14.54 -15.49 10.67
CA GLU A 319 -15.98 -15.55 10.38
C GLU A 319 -16.39 -16.83 9.60
N GLY A 320 -15.42 -17.58 9.07
CA GLY A 320 -15.69 -18.84 8.37
C GLY A 320 -15.96 -20.03 9.29
N VAL A 321 -15.35 -20.05 10.49
CA VAL A 321 -15.46 -21.19 11.42
C VAL A 321 -15.55 -20.82 12.90
N TYR A 322 -15.24 -19.58 13.28
CA TYR A 322 -15.07 -19.14 14.66
C TYR A 322 -14.16 -20.10 15.44
N PHE A 323 -14.63 -20.65 16.57
CA PHE A 323 -13.87 -21.60 17.38
C PHE A 323 -13.97 -23.06 16.91
N ASP A 324 -14.79 -23.36 15.90
CA ASP A 324 -15.03 -24.70 15.32
C ASP A 324 -13.91 -25.13 14.35
N ILE A 325 -12.68 -24.99 14.84
CA ILE A 325 -11.45 -25.31 14.11
C ILE A 325 -11.17 -26.81 14.19
N ASN A 326 -10.84 -27.41 13.05
CA ASN A 326 -10.20 -28.71 12.95
C ASN A 326 -9.23 -28.76 11.75
N GLU A 327 -8.23 -29.64 11.81
CA GLU A 327 -7.13 -29.71 10.83
C GLU A 327 -7.63 -29.88 9.38
N GLN A 328 -8.55 -30.81 9.13
CA GLN A 328 -9.09 -31.09 7.80
C GLN A 328 -9.82 -29.88 7.20
N ARG A 329 -10.57 -29.15 8.02
CA ARG A 329 -11.28 -27.95 7.58
C ARG A 329 -10.32 -26.82 7.24
N MET A 330 -9.21 -26.68 7.96
CA MET A 330 -8.17 -25.69 7.63
C MET A 330 -7.49 -26.05 6.30
N GLU A 331 -7.17 -27.32 6.06
CA GLU A 331 -6.68 -27.79 4.76
C GLU A 331 -7.66 -27.46 3.62
N GLN A 332 -8.95 -27.75 3.81
CA GLN A 332 -9.98 -27.44 2.81
C GLN A 332 -10.05 -25.95 2.49
N MET A 333 -10.05 -25.08 3.51
CA MET A 333 -10.07 -23.63 3.31
C MET A 333 -8.80 -23.13 2.59
N MET A 334 -7.63 -23.73 2.88
CA MET A 334 -6.39 -23.45 2.16
C MET A 334 -6.47 -23.85 0.68
N ASN A 335 -7.03 -25.03 0.39
CA ASN A 335 -7.28 -25.46 -0.98
C ASN A 335 -8.24 -24.52 -1.72
N ASP A 336 -9.33 -24.10 -1.07
CA ASP A 336 -10.33 -23.26 -1.68
C ASP A 336 -9.78 -21.87 -2.05
N ILE A 337 -9.09 -21.20 -1.12
CA ILE A 337 -8.48 -19.88 -1.42
C ILE A 337 -7.40 -19.99 -2.52
N ALA A 338 -6.60 -21.06 -2.50
CA ALA A 338 -5.62 -21.31 -3.55
C ALA A 338 -6.29 -21.50 -4.92
N SER A 339 -7.40 -22.23 -4.99
CA SER A 339 -8.14 -22.47 -6.23
C SER A 339 -8.72 -21.19 -6.88
N MET A 340 -9.02 -20.19 -6.05
CA MET A 340 -9.47 -18.85 -6.44
C MET A 340 -8.31 -17.87 -6.71
N GLY A 341 -7.06 -18.26 -6.47
CA GLY A 341 -5.87 -17.44 -6.74
C GLY A 341 -5.41 -16.55 -5.58
N GLY A 342 -5.89 -16.78 -4.35
CA GLY A 342 -5.33 -16.13 -3.17
C GLY A 342 -3.93 -16.64 -2.82
N GLU A 343 -3.20 -15.88 -2.01
CA GLU A 343 -1.76 -16.06 -1.78
C GLU A 343 -1.43 -16.48 -0.33
N LEU A 344 -2.37 -16.33 0.62
CA LEU A 344 -2.15 -16.50 2.05
C LEU A 344 -3.42 -17.03 2.75
N PHE A 345 -3.25 -17.99 3.66
CA PHE A 345 -4.28 -18.39 4.62
C PHE A 345 -3.87 -17.98 6.03
N VAL A 346 -4.79 -17.40 6.80
CA VAL A 346 -4.55 -17.00 8.20
C VAL A 346 -5.47 -17.80 9.11
N MET A 347 -4.87 -18.64 9.96
CA MET A 347 -5.59 -19.32 11.03
C MET A 347 -5.79 -18.36 12.21
N ASP A 348 -7.05 -18.01 12.48
CA ASP A 348 -7.44 -17.05 13.50
C ASP A 348 -7.57 -17.68 14.91
N ASP A 349 -8.24 -17.00 15.86
CA ASP A 349 -8.37 -17.43 17.26
C ASP A 349 -8.96 -18.85 17.41
N GLY A 350 -8.45 -19.61 18.39
CA GLY A 350 -8.94 -20.95 18.73
C GLY A 350 -7.96 -22.10 18.57
N TRP A 351 -6.73 -21.86 18.10
CA TRP A 351 -5.73 -22.92 17.80
C TRP A 351 -4.90 -23.40 19.01
N PHE A 352 -5.02 -22.73 20.16
CA PHE A 352 -4.09 -22.86 21.28
C PHE A 352 -4.74 -23.28 22.61
N GLY A 353 -3.90 -23.58 23.59
CA GLY A 353 -4.24 -24.04 24.94
C GLY A 353 -4.25 -25.57 25.07
N ASP A 354 -3.61 -26.09 26.11
CA ASP A 354 -3.61 -27.53 26.46
C ASP A 354 -4.52 -27.79 27.67
N LYS A 355 -4.09 -27.37 28.88
CA LYS A 355 -4.93 -27.47 30.10
C LYS A 355 -6.21 -26.64 29.98
N TYR A 356 -6.12 -25.45 29.37
CA TYR A 356 -7.24 -24.54 29.11
C TYR A 356 -7.41 -24.30 27.61
N PRO A 357 -7.98 -25.26 26.86
CA PRO A 357 -8.09 -25.15 25.41
C PRO A 357 -9.04 -24.01 25.00
N ARG A 358 -8.64 -23.25 23.97
CA ARG A 358 -9.37 -22.08 23.44
C ARG A 358 -10.63 -22.49 22.68
N LYS A 359 -11.67 -22.92 23.40
CA LYS A 359 -12.97 -23.36 22.83
C LYS A 359 -13.97 -22.21 22.68
N ASN A 360 -13.74 -21.12 23.38
CA ASN A 360 -14.45 -19.84 23.29
C ASN A 360 -13.53 -18.75 23.85
N ASP A 361 -14.03 -17.53 23.99
CA ASP A 361 -13.25 -16.37 24.43
C ASP A 361 -12.92 -16.32 25.94
N SER A 362 -13.38 -17.31 26.72
CA SER A 362 -13.30 -17.32 28.19
C SER A 362 -12.08 -18.09 28.77
N TYR A 363 -11.22 -18.67 27.94
CA TYR A 363 -10.09 -19.52 28.38
C TYR A 363 -8.88 -19.41 27.44
N GLY A 364 -7.69 -19.74 27.95
CA GLY A 364 -6.51 -20.07 27.15
C GLY A 364 -5.63 -18.90 26.68
N LEU A 365 -6.07 -17.64 26.74
CA LEU A 365 -5.16 -16.51 26.44
C LEU A 365 -4.00 -16.53 27.42
N GLY A 366 -2.79 -16.42 26.89
CA GLY A 366 -1.53 -16.64 27.63
C GLY A 366 -0.90 -18.02 27.36
N ASP A 367 -1.68 -19.01 26.95
CA ASP A 367 -1.23 -20.40 26.78
C ASP A 367 -1.01 -20.72 25.29
N TRP A 368 0.06 -20.15 24.71
CA TRP A 368 0.38 -20.21 23.26
C TRP A 368 0.97 -21.56 22.80
N THR A 369 0.41 -22.67 23.27
CA THR A 369 0.73 -24.04 22.86
C THR A 369 -0.39 -24.59 21.99
N VAL A 370 -0.06 -25.33 20.94
CA VAL A 370 -1.05 -25.86 19.98
C VAL A 370 -2.04 -26.83 20.65
N ASP A 371 -3.35 -26.63 20.47
CA ASP A 371 -4.39 -27.60 20.86
C ASP A 371 -4.38 -28.78 19.88
N ARG A 372 -3.72 -29.88 20.28
CA ARG A 372 -3.61 -31.09 19.46
C ARG A 372 -4.92 -31.89 19.35
N THR A 373 -5.95 -31.53 20.11
CA THR A 373 -7.28 -32.13 19.96
C THR A 373 -7.95 -31.61 18.69
N LYS A 374 -7.76 -30.32 18.38
CA LYS A 374 -8.24 -29.69 17.14
C LYS A 374 -7.30 -29.91 15.97
N LEU A 375 -5.99 -29.91 16.24
CA LEU A 375 -4.91 -29.98 15.26
C LEU A 375 -3.97 -31.16 15.57
N PRO A 376 -4.34 -32.42 15.27
CA PRO A 376 -3.55 -33.59 15.65
C PRO A 376 -2.10 -33.58 15.12
N GLY A 377 -1.90 -33.14 13.87
CA GLY A 377 -0.58 -32.93 13.26
C GLY A 377 0.12 -31.65 13.71
N GLY A 378 -0.62 -30.76 14.38
CA GLY A 378 -0.16 -29.45 14.86
C GLY A 378 0.13 -28.47 13.72
N LEU A 379 0.75 -27.32 14.06
CA LEU A 379 1.02 -26.27 13.07
C LEU A 379 1.91 -26.73 11.91
N GLN A 380 2.79 -27.72 12.14
CA GLN A 380 3.63 -28.25 11.06
C GLN A 380 2.81 -28.92 9.95
N SER A 381 1.69 -29.57 10.30
CA SER A 381 0.75 -30.15 9.33
C SER A 381 0.15 -29.06 8.45
N LEU A 382 -0.36 -27.99 9.07
CA LEU A 382 -0.95 -26.85 8.35
C LEU A 382 0.06 -26.14 7.44
N LEU A 383 1.33 -26.02 7.86
CA LEU A 383 2.39 -25.49 7.01
C LEU A 383 2.68 -26.39 5.80
N ASN A 384 2.59 -27.72 5.97
CA ASN A 384 2.72 -28.66 4.86
C ASN A 384 1.56 -28.52 3.89
N ASP A 385 0.34 -28.33 4.39
CA ASP A 385 -0.85 -28.12 3.57
C ASP A 385 -0.78 -26.80 2.79
N ALA A 386 -0.38 -25.70 3.45
CA ALA A 386 -0.15 -24.44 2.76
C ALA A 386 0.86 -24.58 1.62
N ARG A 387 1.98 -25.31 1.86
CA ARG A 387 2.96 -25.63 0.81
C ARG A 387 2.39 -26.50 -0.30
N LYS A 388 1.61 -27.53 0.05
CA LYS A 388 0.93 -28.42 -0.90
C LYS A 388 0.01 -27.64 -1.84
N HIS A 389 -0.67 -26.60 -1.34
CA HIS A 389 -1.55 -25.74 -2.11
C HIS A 389 -0.87 -24.51 -2.72
N GLY A 390 0.44 -24.33 -2.50
CA GLY A 390 1.22 -23.23 -3.10
C GLY A 390 0.95 -21.84 -2.50
N ILE A 391 0.40 -21.76 -1.30
CA ILE A 391 0.10 -20.51 -0.60
C ILE A 391 0.95 -20.35 0.66
N ARG A 392 0.95 -19.15 1.24
CA ARG A 392 1.58 -18.87 2.54
C ARG A 392 0.62 -19.15 3.69
N PHE A 393 1.18 -19.27 4.89
CA PHE A 393 0.44 -19.48 6.12
C PHE A 393 0.71 -18.36 7.11
N GLY A 394 -0.35 -17.90 7.78
CA GLY A 394 -0.31 -16.94 8.86
C GLY A 394 -1.12 -17.40 10.06
N ILE A 395 -0.89 -16.76 11.20
CA ILE A 395 -1.50 -17.16 12.46
C ILE A 395 -1.88 -15.95 13.33
N TRP A 396 -2.92 -16.10 14.14
CA TRP A 396 -3.38 -15.08 15.08
C TRP A 396 -2.73 -15.24 16.46
N LEU A 397 -2.46 -14.11 17.11
CA LEU A 397 -1.99 -13.98 18.49
C LEU A 397 -2.61 -12.76 19.16
N GLU A 398 -2.83 -12.82 20.47
CA GLU A 398 -3.22 -11.69 21.33
C GLU A 398 -2.34 -11.65 22.58
N PRO A 399 -1.04 -11.36 22.41
CA PRO A 399 -0.03 -11.66 23.43
C PRO A 399 -0.05 -10.69 24.61
N GLU A 400 -0.78 -9.59 24.52
CA GLU A 400 -0.91 -8.57 25.58
C GLU A 400 -1.97 -8.94 26.63
N MET A 401 -2.71 -10.03 26.41
CA MET A 401 -3.81 -10.46 27.25
C MET A 401 -3.57 -11.84 27.83
N THR A 402 -4.24 -12.11 28.95
CA THR A 402 -4.35 -13.45 29.54
C THR A 402 -5.79 -13.68 30.00
N ASN A 403 -6.22 -14.93 30.11
CA ASN A 403 -7.46 -15.25 30.83
C ASN A 403 -7.12 -15.63 32.28
N THR A 404 -7.99 -15.32 33.24
CA THR A 404 -7.87 -15.84 34.62
C THR A 404 -7.99 -17.37 34.69
N LYS A 405 -8.43 -17.99 33.60
CA LYS A 405 -8.44 -19.44 33.35
C LYS A 405 -7.41 -19.78 32.26
N SER A 406 -6.14 -19.62 32.62
CA SER A 406 -4.95 -19.96 31.81
C SER A 406 -3.83 -20.42 32.74
N GLU A 407 -2.90 -21.21 32.24
CA GLU A 407 -1.69 -21.59 32.98
C GLU A 407 -0.80 -20.39 33.28
N LEU A 408 -0.72 -19.43 32.34
CA LEU A 408 0.02 -18.18 32.55
C LEU A 408 -0.47 -17.44 33.80
N TYR A 409 -1.79 -17.27 33.94
CA TYR A 409 -2.36 -16.57 35.10
C TYR A 409 -2.25 -17.37 36.40
N GLU A 410 -2.37 -18.70 36.36
CA GLU A 410 -2.15 -19.54 37.56
C GLU A 410 -0.73 -19.40 38.11
N GLN A 411 0.26 -19.31 37.21
CA GLN A 411 1.68 -19.20 37.58
C GLN A 411 2.08 -17.77 37.94
N HIS A 412 1.48 -16.79 37.26
CA HIS A 412 1.85 -15.37 37.36
C HIS A 412 0.63 -14.45 37.51
N PRO A 413 -0.17 -14.58 38.60
CA PRO A 413 -1.32 -13.70 38.83
C PRO A 413 -0.90 -12.25 39.12
N ASP A 414 0.37 -12.01 39.43
CA ASP A 414 0.97 -10.69 39.63
C ASP A 414 1.33 -9.96 38.32
N TRP A 415 1.29 -10.64 37.17
CA TRP A 415 1.67 -10.06 35.87
C TRP A 415 0.56 -9.25 35.19
N VAL A 416 -0.65 -9.23 35.73
CA VAL A 416 -1.77 -8.46 35.16
C VAL A 416 -1.82 -7.05 35.74
N ILE A 417 -2.33 -6.11 34.94
CA ILE A 417 -2.60 -4.76 35.40
C ILE A 417 -3.69 -4.84 36.48
N LYS A 418 -3.35 -4.40 37.68
CA LYS A 418 -4.21 -4.44 38.86
C LYS A 418 -3.63 -3.54 39.95
N ALA A 419 -4.46 -2.67 40.55
CA ALA A 419 -4.05 -1.98 41.77
C ALA A 419 -3.89 -2.96 42.94
N PRO A 420 -2.88 -2.78 43.81
CA PRO A 420 -2.80 -3.48 45.08
C PRO A 420 -4.12 -3.40 45.87
N GLU A 421 -4.49 -4.50 46.55
CA GLU A 421 -5.67 -4.59 47.43
C GLU A 421 -7.05 -4.41 46.76
N ARG A 422 -7.12 -4.28 45.43
CA ARG A 422 -8.39 -4.26 44.69
C ARG A 422 -8.78 -5.64 44.20
N GLU A 423 -10.07 -5.85 43.97
CA GLU A 423 -10.54 -7.03 43.23
C GLU A 423 -10.19 -6.87 41.74
N LEU A 424 -9.89 -7.98 41.08
CA LEU A 424 -9.57 -7.99 39.66
C LEU A 424 -10.88 -7.97 38.85
N ILE A 425 -11.03 -7.00 37.97
CA ILE A 425 -12.16 -6.92 37.03
C ILE A 425 -11.76 -7.67 35.75
N CYS A 426 -12.58 -8.61 35.33
CA CYS A 426 -12.42 -9.34 34.07
C CYS A 426 -13.37 -8.76 33.02
N ASP A 427 -12.95 -8.74 31.75
CA ASP A 427 -13.73 -8.19 30.64
C ASP A 427 -14.31 -9.30 29.74
N ARG A 428 -13.95 -9.33 28.45
CA ARG A 428 -14.45 -10.30 27.46
C ARG A 428 -14.36 -11.75 27.94
N GLY A 429 -15.40 -12.53 27.66
CA GLY A 429 -15.52 -13.92 28.14
C GLY A 429 -15.62 -14.07 29.66
N GLY A 430 -15.74 -12.96 30.42
CA GLY A 430 -15.78 -12.96 31.87
C GLY A 430 -14.47 -13.36 32.56
N THR A 431 -13.36 -13.48 31.81
CA THR A 431 -12.07 -13.92 32.34
C THR A 431 -10.86 -13.18 31.74
N GLN A 432 -11.02 -12.45 30.63
CA GLN A 432 -9.90 -11.76 29.98
C GLN A 432 -9.42 -10.56 30.82
N VAL A 433 -8.10 -10.40 30.92
CA VAL A 433 -7.42 -9.29 31.60
C VAL A 433 -6.12 -8.90 30.87
N VAL A 434 -5.68 -7.65 31.07
CA VAL A 434 -4.50 -7.07 30.41
C VAL A 434 -3.22 -7.40 31.19
N LEU A 435 -2.17 -7.83 30.50
CA LEU A 435 -0.84 -8.00 31.07
C LEU A 435 -0.13 -6.66 31.29
N ASP A 436 0.61 -6.53 32.37
CA ASP A 436 1.31 -5.30 32.75
C ASP A 436 2.65 -5.16 32.02
N LEU A 437 2.65 -4.46 30.88
CA LEU A 437 3.85 -4.21 30.09
C LEU A 437 4.84 -3.23 30.73
N SER A 438 4.53 -2.60 31.85
CA SER A 438 5.56 -1.90 32.63
C SER A 438 6.58 -2.88 33.22
N ASN A 439 6.19 -4.16 33.40
CA ASN A 439 7.05 -5.22 33.91
C ASN A 439 7.90 -5.85 32.79
N PRO A 440 9.25 -5.76 32.84
CA PRO A 440 10.13 -6.34 31.83
C PRO A 440 9.97 -7.86 31.65
N LYS A 441 9.55 -8.60 32.69
CA LYS A 441 9.32 -10.05 32.58
C LYS A 441 8.13 -10.38 31.67
N VAL A 442 7.09 -9.56 31.70
CA VAL A 442 5.93 -9.67 30.81
C VAL A 442 6.35 -9.36 29.37
N GLN A 443 7.14 -8.30 29.17
CA GLN A 443 7.70 -7.97 27.86
C GLN A 443 8.53 -9.13 27.30
N ASP A 444 9.40 -9.73 28.12
CA ASP A 444 10.21 -10.89 27.74
C ASP A 444 9.36 -12.11 27.39
N PHE A 445 8.30 -12.36 28.16
CA PHE A 445 7.36 -13.44 27.86
C PHE A 445 6.72 -13.29 26.47
N ILE A 446 6.26 -12.09 26.11
CA ILE A 446 5.67 -11.85 24.78
C ILE A 446 6.71 -12.04 23.68
N VAL A 447 7.90 -11.46 23.84
CA VAL A 447 8.98 -11.61 22.86
C VAL A 447 9.34 -13.08 22.69
N GLN A 448 9.44 -13.84 23.79
CA GLN A 448 9.73 -15.28 23.74
C GLN A 448 8.60 -16.09 23.14
N THR A 449 7.33 -15.68 23.30
CA THR A 449 6.18 -16.34 22.67
C THR A 449 6.31 -16.29 21.16
N VAL A 450 6.49 -15.08 20.60
CA VAL A 450 6.68 -14.90 19.16
C VAL A 450 7.97 -15.59 18.71
N ASP A 451 9.04 -15.49 19.50
CA ASP A 451 10.31 -16.12 19.16
C ASP A 451 10.22 -17.64 19.05
N LYS A 452 9.58 -18.30 20.02
CA LYS A 452 9.38 -19.76 20.02
C LYS A 452 8.51 -20.19 18.84
N LEU A 453 7.45 -19.45 18.55
CA LEU A 453 6.59 -19.71 17.41
C LEU A 453 7.39 -19.65 16.10
N MET A 454 8.12 -18.55 15.87
CA MET A 454 8.86 -18.32 14.63
C MET A 454 10.08 -19.24 14.48
N THR A 455 10.76 -19.61 15.57
CA THR A 455 11.89 -20.54 15.53
C THR A 455 11.45 -21.99 15.33
N SER A 456 10.30 -22.38 15.89
CA SER A 456 9.72 -23.72 15.71
C SER A 456 9.07 -23.87 14.34
N TYR A 457 8.54 -22.78 13.78
CA TYR A 457 7.75 -22.74 12.56
C TYR A 457 8.21 -21.60 11.64
N PRO A 458 9.43 -21.67 11.08
CA PRO A 458 10.04 -20.57 10.33
C PRO A 458 9.32 -20.22 9.01
N ASP A 459 8.41 -21.07 8.55
CA ASP A 459 7.60 -20.86 7.34
C ASP A 459 6.33 -20.02 7.58
N ILE A 460 6.04 -19.63 8.83
CA ILE A 460 4.99 -18.65 9.13
C ILE A 460 5.38 -17.31 8.47
N ASP A 461 4.53 -16.83 7.58
CA ASP A 461 4.77 -15.62 6.78
C ASP A 461 4.08 -14.39 7.37
N TYR A 462 3.10 -14.60 8.25
CA TYR A 462 2.17 -13.58 8.72
C TYR A 462 1.69 -13.81 10.16
N ILE A 463 1.63 -12.74 10.96
CA ILE A 463 0.96 -12.72 12.27
C ILE A 463 -0.14 -11.65 12.30
N LYS A 464 -1.37 -12.03 12.65
CA LYS A 464 -2.43 -11.09 13.08
C LYS A 464 -2.28 -10.90 14.59
N TRP A 465 -1.83 -9.71 15.00
CA TRP A 465 -1.61 -9.35 16.39
C TRP A 465 -2.79 -8.55 16.91
N ASP A 466 -3.59 -9.15 17.76
CA ASP A 466 -4.83 -8.58 18.28
C ASP A 466 -4.69 -8.04 19.72
N ALA A 467 -5.67 -7.26 20.16
CA ALA A 467 -5.89 -6.85 21.55
C ALA A 467 -7.34 -6.41 21.78
N ASN A 468 -8.08 -7.21 22.54
CA ASN A 468 -9.55 -7.18 22.56
C ASN A 468 -10.16 -6.61 23.84
N THR A 469 -9.35 -6.03 24.73
CA THR A 469 -9.84 -5.38 25.95
C THR A 469 -9.07 -4.10 26.28
N SER A 470 -9.71 -3.20 27.01
CA SER A 470 -9.17 -1.92 27.47
C SER A 470 -8.47 -2.07 28.81
N ILE A 471 -7.69 -1.06 29.24
CA ILE A 471 -7.14 -1.02 30.61
C ILE A 471 -8.25 -0.62 31.60
N VAL A 472 -9.04 -1.58 32.05
CA VAL A 472 -10.15 -1.35 33.01
C VAL A 472 -9.69 -1.41 34.48
N ASN A 473 -8.63 -2.18 34.77
CA ASN A 473 -8.02 -2.22 36.09
C ASN A 473 -6.93 -1.13 36.14
N GLN A 474 -7.18 0.00 36.78
CA GLN A 474 -6.18 1.06 36.90
C GLN A 474 -5.25 0.79 38.09
N GLY A 475 -3.95 0.70 37.84
CA GLY A 475 -2.90 0.44 38.83
C GLY A 475 -2.00 -0.74 38.46
N SER A 476 -0.76 -0.70 38.90
CA SER A 476 0.26 -1.72 38.61
C SER A 476 0.75 -2.38 39.91
N GLN A 477 0.93 -3.70 39.87
CA GLN A 477 1.59 -4.43 40.95
C GLN A 477 3.12 -4.36 40.83
N TYR A 478 3.64 -3.95 39.66
CA TYR A 478 5.08 -3.83 39.38
C TYR A 478 5.63 -2.44 39.72
N LEU A 479 4.91 -1.37 39.35
CA LEU A 479 5.34 0.00 39.61
C LEU A 479 5.36 0.32 41.11
N THR A 480 6.27 1.20 41.51
CA THR A 480 6.34 1.66 42.89
C THR A 480 5.11 2.48 43.27
N LYS A 481 4.86 2.64 44.57
CA LYS A 481 3.76 3.47 45.09
C LYS A 481 3.79 4.92 44.55
N ASP A 482 4.99 5.47 44.35
CA ASP A 482 5.19 6.87 43.97
C ASP A 482 5.03 7.05 42.44
N ASN A 483 5.14 5.96 41.66
CA ASN A 483 5.11 5.96 40.20
C ASN A 483 3.87 5.29 39.61
N GLN A 484 2.80 5.09 40.39
CA GLN A 484 1.56 4.48 39.87
C GLN A 484 0.94 5.28 38.71
N SER A 485 1.13 6.61 38.69
CA SER A 485 0.71 7.47 37.58
C SER A 485 1.48 7.20 36.28
N HIS A 486 2.61 6.48 36.33
CA HIS A 486 3.39 6.18 35.14
C HIS A 486 2.78 5.03 34.31
N LEU A 487 1.82 4.28 34.86
CA LEU A 487 1.26 3.05 34.27
C LEU A 487 0.97 3.17 32.77
N ASN A 488 0.17 4.16 32.36
CA ASN A 488 -0.20 4.27 30.95
C ASN A 488 1.03 4.55 30.07
N ILE A 489 1.96 5.39 30.53
CA ILE A 489 3.18 5.70 29.76
C ILE A 489 4.10 4.48 29.68
N GLU A 490 4.36 3.81 30.80
CA GLU A 490 5.27 2.66 30.86
C GLU A 490 4.71 1.42 30.18
N TYR A 491 3.38 1.23 30.19
CA TYR A 491 2.73 0.19 29.38
C TYR A 491 3.07 0.36 27.89
N HIS A 492 2.91 1.56 27.34
CA HIS A 492 3.17 1.80 25.92
C HIS A 492 4.65 1.83 25.56
N ARG A 493 5.53 2.30 26.45
CA ARG A 493 6.99 2.13 26.30
C ARG A 493 7.39 0.65 26.30
N GLY A 494 6.77 -0.15 27.16
CA GLY A 494 6.95 -1.60 27.18
C GLY A 494 6.46 -2.27 25.90
N LEU A 495 5.29 -1.90 25.39
CA LEU A 495 4.75 -2.38 24.12
C LEU A 495 5.66 -2.01 22.95
N GLU A 496 6.11 -0.75 22.86
CA GLU A 496 7.06 -0.30 21.86
C GLU A 496 8.35 -1.13 21.90
N ASN A 497 8.89 -1.38 23.10
CA ASN A 497 10.09 -2.19 23.27
C ASN A 497 9.89 -3.64 22.80
N VAL A 498 8.75 -4.25 23.09
CA VAL A 498 8.36 -5.59 22.59
C VAL A 498 8.32 -5.59 21.06
N CYS A 499 7.57 -4.67 20.46
CA CYS A 499 7.42 -4.58 19.01
C CYS A 499 8.76 -4.36 18.31
N ARG A 500 9.60 -3.46 18.84
CA ARG A 500 10.95 -3.19 18.34
C ARG A 500 11.85 -4.42 18.36
N ARG A 501 11.86 -5.18 19.47
CA ARG A 501 12.66 -6.40 19.61
C ARG A 501 12.23 -7.48 18.61
N ILE A 502 10.92 -7.66 18.43
CA ILE A 502 10.36 -8.63 17.47
C ILE A 502 10.69 -8.23 16.05
N ARG A 503 10.44 -6.96 15.67
CA ARG A 503 10.72 -6.46 14.32
C ARG A 503 12.20 -6.52 13.97
N ALA A 504 13.10 -6.24 14.92
CA ALA A 504 14.53 -6.35 14.72
C ALA A 504 14.98 -7.79 14.40
N ARG A 505 14.34 -8.79 15.03
CA ARG A 505 14.65 -10.21 14.79
C ARG A 505 13.97 -10.78 13.54
N TYR A 506 12.76 -10.32 13.25
CA TYR A 506 11.91 -10.82 12.15
C TYR A 506 11.52 -9.69 11.18
N PRO A 507 12.49 -9.04 10.50
CA PRO A 507 12.21 -7.85 9.70
C PRO A 507 11.25 -8.11 8.52
N LYS A 508 11.24 -9.33 7.99
CA LYS A 508 10.42 -9.74 6.84
C LYS A 508 9.05 -10.35 7.21
N LEU A 509 8.80 -10.61 8.50
CA LEU A 509 7.53 -11.16 8.96
C LEU A 509 6.43 -10.12 8.74
N THR A 510 5.37 -10.47 8.04
CA THR A 510 4.23 -9.55 7.88
C THR A 510 3.45 -9.54 9.20
N MET A 511 3.30 -8.39 9.84
CA MET A 511 2.50 -8.27 11.06
C MET A 511 1.33 -7.32 10.84
N GLN A 512 0.11 -7.77 11.13
CA GLN A 512 -1.09 -6.94 11.11
C GLN A 512 -1.46 -6.52 12.52
N ALA A 513 -1.58 -5.22 12.76
CA ALA A 513 -2.15 -4.68 13.99
C ALA A 513 -3.67 -4.86 14.00
N CYS A 514 -4.22 -5.39 15.08
CA CYS A 514 -5.65 -5.54 15.31
C CYS A 514 -5.94 -5.19 16.77
N ALA A 515 -7.12 -4.62 17.03
CA ALA A 515 -7.60 -4.42 18.39
C ALA A 515 -9.13 -4.40 18.40
N SER A 516 -9.75 -5.57 18.29
CA SER A 516 -11.17 -5.71 17.92
C SER A 516 -11.52 -4.85 16.70
N GLY A 517 -10.85 -5.10 15.58
CA GLY A 517 -10.90 -4.20 14.44
C GLY A 517 -9.95 -3.01 14.58
N GLY A 518 -10.47 -1.82 14.30
CA GLY A 518 -9.70 -0.60 14.09
C GLY A 518 -9.27 0.11 15.38
N GLY A 519 -9.16 -0.59 16.50
CA GLY A 519 -8.90 0.02 17.82
C GLY A 519 -7.46 0.51 18.03
N ARG A 520 -6.52 0.17 17.15
CA ARG A 520 -5.11 0.61 17.22
C ARG A 520 -4.53 1.08 15.87
N VAL A 521 -5.36 1.72 15.06
CA VAL A 521 -4.95 2.36 13.81
C VAL A 521 -4.35 3.73 14.14
N ASN A 522 -3.05 3.74 14.46
CA ASN A 522 -2.30 4.95 14.83
C ASN A 522 -0.82 4.85 14.45
N TYR A 523 -0.15 5.99 14.32
CA TYR A 523 1.27 6.04 13.95
C TYR A 523 2.27 5.70 15.06
N GLY A 524 1.80 5.38 16.27
CA GLY A 524 2.64 4.89 17.36
C GLY A 524 3.03 3.41 17.22
N LEU A 525 2.18 2.59 16.61
CA LEU A 525 2.47 1.16 16.38
C LEU A 525 2.91 0.84 14.97
N LEU A 526 2.37 1.52 13.95
CA LEU A 526 2.62 1.17 12.55
C LEU A 526 4.10 1.09 12.12
N PRO A 527 5.09 1.78 12.75
CA PRO A 527 6.50 1.54 12.42
C PRO A 527 6.94 0.07 12.57
N TYR A 528 6.21 -0.72 13.37
CA TYR A 528 6.48 -2.13 13.61
C TYR A 528 5.51 -3.07 12.87
N PHE A 529 4.42 -2.56 12.29
CA PHE A 529 3.36 -3.35 11.65
C PHE A 529 3.24 -3.01 10.16
N ASP A 530 2.97 -4.03 9.35
CA ASP A 530 2.88 -3.93 7.90
C ASP A 530 1.50 -3.42 7.45
N GLU A 531 0.47 -3.74 8.23
CA GLU A 531 -0.91 -3.39 7.94
C GLU A 531 -1.74 -3.44 9.23
N PHE A 532 -3.01 -3.11 9.14
CA PHE A 532 -3.96 -3.12 10.24
C PHE A 532 -5.32 -3.62 9.80
N TRP A 533 -6.02 -4.27 10.72
CA TRP A 533 -7.42 -4.64 10.52
C TRP A 533 -8.30 -3.40 10.73
N THR A 534 -8.92 -2.90 9.67
CA THR A 534 -9.54 -1.57 9.70
C THR A 534 -10.81 -1.53 10.56
N SER A 535 -11.57 -2.62 10.65
CA SER A 535 -12.77 -2.75 11.49
C SER A 535 -13.25 -4.20 11.46
N ASP A 536 -13.77 -4.71 12.58
CA ASP A 536 -14.50 -5.98 12.61
C ASP A 536 -15.81 -5.91 11.84
N ASN A 537 -16.32 -4.72 11.54
CA ASN A 537 -17.49 -4.58 10.70
C ASN A 537 -17.12 -4.78 9.24
N THR A 538 -17.51 -5.92 8.69
CA THR A 538 -17.27 -6.28 7.29
C THR A 538 -18.49 -6.03 6.39
N ASP A 539 -19.54 -5.33 6.89
CA ASP A 539 -20.67 -4.89 6.07
C ASP A 539 -20.21 -3.88 5.00
N ALA A 540 -20.33 -4.25 3.73
CA ALA A 540 -19.81 -3.46 2.62
C ALA A 540 -20.35 -2.03 2.58
N LEU A 541 -21.62 -1.79 2.95
CA LEU A 541 -22.15 -0.43 2.98
C LEU A 541 -21.51 0.41 4.09
N GLN A 542 -21.38 -0.13 5.30
CA GLN A 542 -20.73 0.60 6.40
C GLN A 542 -19.23 0.77 6.18
N ARG A 543 -18.56 -0.23 5.58
CA ARG A 543 -17.14 -0.17 5.19
C ARG A 543 -16.82 1.00 4.28
N ILE A 544 -17.73 1.45 3.40
CA ILE A 544 -17.52 2.65 2.58
C ILE A 544 -17.22 3.86 3.48
N TYR A 545 -17.97 4.06 4.57
CA TYR A 545 -17.78 5.20 5.46
C TYR A 545 -16.53 5.08 6.33
N ILE A 546 -16.27 3.86 6.85
CA ILE A 546 -15.11 3.58 7.71
C ILE A 546 -13.81 3.74 6.92
N GLN A 547 -13.74 3.13 5.73
CA GLN A 547 -12.58 3.25 4.84
C GLN A 547 -12.41 4.69 4.34
N TRP A 548 -13.50 5.40 4.04
CA TRP A 548 -13.44 6.81 3.65
C TRP A 548 -12.73 7.65 4.72
N GLY A 549 -13.18 7.57 5.97
CA GLY A 549 -12.58 8.37 7.03
C GLY A 549 -11.17 7.91 7.40
N THR A 550 -10.92 6.60 7.48
CA THR A 550 -9.57 6.05 7.71
C THR A 550 -8.57 6.53 6.65
N SER A 551 -9.00 6.64 5.39
CA SER A 551 -8.16 7.10 4.27
C SER A 551 -7.73 8.58 4.33
N TYR A 552 -8.19 9.38 5.30
CA TYR A 552 -7.67 10.73 5.48
C TYR A 552 -6.22 10.75 5.94
N PHE A 553 -5.81 9.73 6.70
CA PHE A 553 -4.47 9.65 7.26
C PHE A 553 -3.76 8.38 6.85
N PHE A 554 -4.44 7.25 6.67
CA PHE A 554 -3.78 5.95 6.49
C PHE A 554 -3.92 5.42 5.05
N PRO A 555 -2.82 4.98 4.41
CA PRO A 555 -2.84 4.52 3.04
C PRO A 555 -3.52 3.15 2.87
N ALA A 556 -4.06 2.90 1.68
CA ALA A 556 -4.79 1.67 1.35
C ALA A 556 -4.00 0.38 1.55
N ILE A 557 -2.68 0.40 1.38
CA ILE A 557 -1.81 -0.75 1.66
C ILE A 557 -1.93 -1.24 3.11
N GLY A 558 -2.18 -0.34 4.06
CA GLY A 558 -2.33 -0.69 5.47
C GLY A 558 -3.75 -1.15 5.82
N MET A 559 -4.76 -0.86 4.98
CA MET A 559 -6.17 -1.07 5.32
C MET A 559 -6.66 -2.48 4.93
N GLY A 560 -6.63 -3.45 5.86
CA GLY A 560 -7.27 -4.74 5.65
C GLY A 560 -8.77 -4.60 5.36
N ALA A 561 -9.23 -5.18 4.24
CA ALA A 561 -10.61 -5.13 3.79
C ALA A 561 -11.03 -6.48 3.19
N HIS A 562 -11.88 -7.22 3.91
CA HIS A 562 -12.24 -8.59 3.54
C HIS A 562 -13.65 -8.70 2.97
N ILE A 563 -13.81 -9.58 1.98
CA ILE A 563 -15.10 -10.08 1.53
C ILE A 563 -15.60 -11.05 2.60
N SER A 564 -16.72 -10.74 3.26
CA SER A 564 -17.31 -11.58 4.30
C SER A 564 -18.67 -12.16 3.89
N ALA A 565 -19.27 -12.96 4.77
CA ALA A 565 -20.56 -13.61 4.55
C ALA A 565 -21.72 -12.61 4.32
N SER A 566 -22.78 -13.10 3.69
CA SER A 566 -24.05 -12.37 3.51
C SER A 566 -25.21 -13.33 3.81
N PRO A 567 -26.07 -13.07 4.80
CA PRO A 567 -26.14 -11.86 5.63
C PRO A 567 -24.86 -11.62 6.46
N ASN A 568 -24.47 -10.35 6.60
CA ASN A 568 -23.29 -9.96 7.36
C ASN A 568 -23.46 -10.27 8.86
N HIS A 569 -22.43 -10.77 9.54
CA HIS A 569 -22.53 -11.22 10.93
C HIS A 569 -22.73 -10.08 11.95
N GLN A 570 -22.21 -8.88 11.69
CA GLN A 570 -22.31 -7.75 12.61
C GLN A 570 -23.65 -6.98 12.46
N THR A 571 -24.17 -6.88 11.23
CA THR A 571 -25.32 -6.02 10.91
C THR A 571 -26.55 -6.77 10.39
N SER A 572 -26.42 -8.06 10.10
CA SER A 572 -27.44 -8.88 9.42
C SER A 572 -27.86 -8.36 8.03
N ARG A 573 -27.11 -7.40 7.43
CA ARG A 573 -27.41 -6.89 6.10
C ARG A 573 -27.06 -7.93 5.02
N SER A 574 -27.97 -8.15 4.08
CA SER A 574 -27.68 -8.91 2.86
C SER A 574 -27.24 -7.98 1.75
N VAL A 575 -26.04 -8.20 1.23
CA VAL A 575 -25.44 -7.38 0.17
C VAL A 575 -24.88 -8.30 -0.94
N PRO A 576 -25.15 -8.01 -2.22
CA PRO A 576 -24.63 -8.84 -3.33
C PRO A 576 -23.11 -8.97 -3.32
N LEU A 577 -22.61 -10.13 -3.76
CA LEU A 577 -21.18 -10.45 -3.77
C LEU A 577 -20.35 -9.42 -4.55
N LYS A 578 -20.84 -8.94 -5.70
CA LYS A 578 -20.20 -7.87 -6.49
C LYS A 578 -19.94 -6.60 -5.68
N PHE A 579 -20.94 -6.13 -4.93
CA PHE A 579 -20.81 -4.92 -4.12
C PHE A 579 -19.81 -5.12 -2.98
N ARG A 580 -19.83 -6.30 -2.31
CA ARG A 580 -18.86 -6.67 -1.28
C ARG A 580 -17.42 -6.69 -1.81
N ILE A 581 -17.21 -7.32 -2.97
CA ILE A 581 -15.92 -7.36 -3.68
C ILE A 581 -15.43 -5.94 -4.00
N ASP A 582 -16.26 -5.12 -4.63
CA ASP A 582 -15.86 -3.78 -5.08
C ASP A 582 -15.46 -2.87 -3.93
N VAL A 583 -16.16 -2.95 -2.78
CA VAL A 583 -15.79 -2.19 -1.58
C VAL A 583 -14.47 -2.71 -1.00
N ALA A 584 -14.30 -4.03 -0.88
CA ALA A 584 -13.09 -4.63 -0.34
C ALA A 584 -11.84 -4.34 -1.20
N MET A 585 -11.99 -4.28 -2.53
CA MET A 585 -10.91 -3.93 -3.46
C MET A 585 -10.38 -2.50 -3.30
N SER A 586 -11.03 -1.61 -2.53
CA SER A 586 -10.52 -0.25 -2.28
C SER A 586 -9.51 -0.15 -1.12
N GLY A 587 -9.21 -1.28 -0.45
CA GLY A 587 -8.12 -1.44 0.51
C GLY A 587 -7.21 -2.62 0.13
N ARG A 588 -6.58 -3.24 1.13
CA ARG A 588 -5.85 -4.51 1.02
C ARG A 588 -6.85 -5.66 1.02
N LEU A 589 -7.09 -6.23 -0.15
CA LEU A 589 -8.11 -7.27 -0.35
C LEU A 589 -7.82 -8.53 0.48
N GLY A 590 -8.87 -9.13 1.02
CA GLY A 590 -8.88 -10.49 1.53
C GLY A 590 -10.29 -11.05 1.57
N MET A 591 -10.44 -12.20 2.22
CA MET A 591 -11.71 -12.88 2.43
C MET A 591 -11.80 -13.33 3.90
N GLU A 592 -12.99 -13.33 4.45
CA GLU A 592 -13.28 -13.78 5.82
C GLU A 592 -14.68 -14.40 5.85
N MET A 593 -14.78 -15.60 5.28
CA MET A 593 -16.00 -16.40 5.17
C MET A 593 -15.63 -17.84 4.87
N GLN A 594 -16.60 -18.76 4.95
CA GLN A 594 -16.40 -20.17 4.57
C GLN A 594 -16.57 -20.34 3.04
N PRO A 595 -15.50 -20.62 2.25
CA PRO A 595 -15.64 -20.76 0.81
C PRO A 595 -16.50 -21.97 0.38
N GLU A 596 -16.58 -23.02 1.21
CA GLU A 596 -17.47 -24.16 0.97
C GLU A 596 -18.95 -23.76 0.90
N SER A 597 -19.34 -22.66 1.57
CA SER A 597 -20.70 -22.12 1.53
C SER A 597 -21.00 -21.33 0.25
N MET A 598 -20.02 -21.15 -0.64
CA MET A 598 -20.19 -20.47 -1.92
C MET A 598 -20.61 -21.47 -3.01
N THR A 599 -21.48 -21.01 -3.90
CA THR A 599 -21.74 -21.71 -5.16
C THR A 599 -20.51 -21.68 -6.08
N GLU A 600 -20.43 -22.61 -7.03
CA GLU A 600 -19.34 -22.62 -8.02
C GLU A 600 -19.32 -21.35 -8.89
N GLU A 601 -20.50 -20.74 -9.16
CA GLU A 601 -20.59 -19.43 -9.83
C GLU A 601 -19.92 -18.34 -8.99
N GLU A 602 -20.19 -18.30 -7.68
CA GLU A 602 -19.58 -17.32 -6.76
C GLU A 602 -18.07 -17.54 -6.60
N LYS A 603 -17.59 -18.78 -6.54
CA LYS A 603 -16.14 -19.07 -6.49
C LYS A 603 -15.45 -18.63 -7.77
N ALA A 604 -16.03 -18.92 -8.95
CA ALA A 604 -15.53 -18.45 -10.23
C ALA A 604 -15.51 -16.91 -10.30
N PHE A 605 -16.52 -16.26 -9.75
CA PHE A 605 -16.60 -14.81 -9.68
C PHE A 605 -15.53 -14.19 -8.76
N CYS A 606 -15.32 -14.76 -7.58
CA CYS A 606 -14.22 -14.35 -6.69
C CYS A 606 -12.85 -14.61 -7.33
N LYS A 607 -12.67 -15.72 -8.06
CA LYS A 607 -11.43 -15.99 -8.80
C LYS A 607 -11.11 -14.90 -9.82
N ASN A 608 -12.10 -14.45 -10.58
CA ASN A 608 -11.91 -13.34 -11.51
C ASN A 608 -11.58 -12.04 -10.78
N ALA A 609 -12.31 -11.73 -9.70
CA ALA A 609 -12.05 -10.55 -8.87
C ALA A 609 -10.64 -10.52 -8.29
N ILE A 610 -10.14 -11.65 -7.79
CA ILE A 610 -8.79 -11.78 -7.24
C ILE A 610 -7.76 -11.56 -8.35
N ALA A 611 -7.94 -12.18 -9.52
CA ALA A 611 -7.03 -12.00 -10.66
C ALA A 611 -6.95 -10.53 -11.12
N GLU A 612 -8.09 -9.84 -11.21
CA GLU A 612 -8.13 -8.42 -11.56
C GLU A 612 -7.54 -7.54 -10.44
N TYR A 613 -7.80 -7.87 -9.17
CA TYR A 613 -7.17 -7.17 -8.05
C TYR A 613 -5.64 -7.32 -8.08
N MET A 614 -5.10 -8.48 -8.45
CA MET A 614 -3.64 -8.64 -8.62
C MET A 614 -3.06 -7.70 -9.68
N MET A 615 -3.82 -7.40 -10.74
CA MET A 615 -3.42 -6.43 -11.78
C MET A 615 -3.46 -5.00 -11.24
N ILE A 616 -4.49 -4.62 -10.47
CA ILE A 616 -4.69 -3.24 -10.01
C ILE A 616 -4.09 -2.91 -8.65
N ARG A 617 -3.71 -3.91 -7.83
CA ARG A 617 -3.17 -3.69 -6.49
C ARG A 617 -1.96 -2.75 -6.43
N PRO A 618 -1.06 -2.66 -7.43
CA PRO A 618 -0.01 -1.64 -7.40
C PRO A 618 -0.58 -0.21 -7.42
N VAL A 619 -1.67 0.02 -8.15
CA VAL A 619 -2.34 1.32 -8.19
C VAL A 619 -3.12 1.57 -6.90
N VAL A 620 -3.85 0.57 -6.39
CA VAL A 620 -4.64 0.73 -5.16
C VAL A 620 -3.74 0.92 -3.94
N GLN A 621 -2.74 0.06 -3.74
CA GLN A 621 -1.93 0.03 -2.53
C GLN A 621 -0.92 1.19 -2.47
N PHE A 622 -0.38 1.63 -3.61
CA PHE A 622 0.65 2.67 -3.66
C PHE A 622 0.21 4.00 -4.25
N GLY A 623 -0.90 4.01 -4.99
CA GLY A 623 -1.37 5.20 -5.70
C GLY A 623 -1.85 6.32 -4.79
N ASP A 624 -1.95 7.48 -5.41
CA ASP A 624 -2.47 8.70 -4.83
C ASP A 624 -4.00 8.63 -4.79
N ILE A 625 -4.58 8.77 -3.60
CA ILE A 625 -6.02 8.78 -3.42
C ILE A 625 -6.62 10.15 -3.76
N TYR A 626 -7.76 10.10 -4.44
CA TYR A 626 -8.64 11.23 -4.67
C TYR A 626 -10.05 10.83 -4.26
N ARG A 627 -10.55 11.43 -3.19
CA ARG A 627 -11.94 11.31 -2.78
C ARG A 627 -12.80 12.27 -3.63
N LEU A 628 -13.85 11.74 -4.26
CA LEU A 628 -14.59 12.44 -5.32
C LEU A 628 -16.02 12.79 -4.90
N LEU A 629 -16.77 11.83 -4.36
CA LEU A 629 -18.14 12.01 -3.88
C LEU A 629 -18.27 11.38 -2.50
N SER A 630 -18.50 12.21 -1.49
CA SER A 630 -18.52 11.80 -0.09
C SER A 630 -19.78 11.01 0.27
N PRO A 631 -19.65 9.88 0.99
CA PRO A 631 -20.82 9.18 1.54
C PRO A 631 -21.52 10.00 2.63
N TYR A 632 -20.86 11.01 3.21
CA TYR A 632 -21.41 11.85 4.29
C TYR A 632 -22.32 12.97 3.76
N ASP A 633 -22.23 13.32 2.49
CA ASP A 633 -23.06 14.36 1.87
C ASP A 633 -24.47 13.87 1.51
N LYS A 634 -24.71 12.55 1.59
CA LYS A 634 -26.01 11.90 1.32
C LYS A 634 -26.57 12.25 -0.06
N LEU A 635 -25.72 12.12 -1.08
CA LEU A 635 -26.04 12.38 -2.49
C LEU A 635 -26.37 11.09 -3.28
N GLY A 636 -26.72 10.02 -2.57
CA GLY A 636 -27.13 8.73 -3.15
C GLY A 636 -26.01 7.80 -3.62
N ALA A 637 -24.77 8.30 -3.73
CA ALA A 637 -23.61 7.50 -4.10
C ALA A 637 -22.34 7.97 -3.37
N ALA A 638 -21.31 7.13 -3.40
CA ALA A 638 -19.95 7.43 -2.95
C ALA A 638 -18.93 7.05 -4.01
N SER A 639 -17.86 7.83 -4.14
CA SER A 639 -16.83 7.58 -5.14
C SER A 639 -15.46 8.13 -4.75
N LEU A 640 -14.44 7.34 -5.03
CA LEU A 640 -13.03 7.68 -4.89
C LEU A 640 -12.24 7.05 -6.03
N MET A 641 -10.99 7.48 -6.22
CA MET A 641 -10.07 6.82 -7.14
C MET A 641 -8.64 6.84 -6.64
N TYR A 642 -7.85 5.86 -7.09
CA TYR A 642 -6.40 5.84 -6.92
C TYR A 642 -5.73 6.09 -8.27
N VAL A 643 -4.67 6.90 -8.29
CA VAL A 643 -3.90 7.23 -9.50
C VAL A 643 -2.43 6.87 -9.25
N SER A 644 -1.77 6.23 -10.21
CA SER A 644 -0.33 5.97 -10.13
C SER A 644 0.47 7.28 -10.06
N PRO A 645 1.65 7.31 -9.40
CA PRO A 645 2.50 8.49 -9.39
C PRO A 645 2.83 9.03 -10.80
N GLU A 646 2.98 8.13 -11.76
CA GLU A 646 3.26 8.41 -13.18
C GLU A 646 2.02 8.96 -13.93
N LYS A 647 0.84 8.90 -13.30
CA LYS A 647 -0.46 9.27 -13.86
C LYS A 647 -0.78 8.51 -15.15
N ASP A 648 -0.18 7.35 -15.35
CA ASP A 648 -0.44 6.47 -16.50
C ASP A 648 -1.58 5.48 -16.20
N LYS A 649 -1.90 5.24 -14.93
CA LYS A 649 -2.92 4.29 -14.52
C LYS A 649 -3.78 4.85 -13.40
N ALA A 650 -5.05 4.48 -13.38
CA ALA A 650 -5.95 4.80 -12.29
C ALA A 650 -7.02 3.73 -12.09
N VAL A 651 -7.57 3.66 -10.88
CA VAL A 651 -8.71 2.81 -10.54
C VAL A 651 -9.78 3.68 -9.92
N PHE A 652 -10.93 3.79 -10.58
CA PHE A 652 -12.08 4.57 -10.16
C PHE A 652 -13.13 3.66 -9.54
N TYR A 653 -13.61 4.01 -8.34
CA TYR A 653 -14.65 3.28 -7.62
C TYR A 653 -15.92 4.13 -7.53
N TRP A 654 -17.06 3.48 -7.76
CA TRP A 654 -18.38 4.09 -7.59
C TRP A 654 -19.33 3.08 -6.93
N TRP A 655 -20.01 3.53 -5.89
CA TRP A 655 -20.97 2.73 -5.14
C TRP A 655 -22.27 3.50 -4.95
N LYS A 656 -23.40 2.88 -5.28
CA LYS A 656 -24.72 3.39 -4.93
C LYS A 656 -24.98 3.12 -3.45
N THR A 657 -25.20 4.19 -2.66
CA THR A 657 -25.35 4.12 -1.20
C THR A 657 -26.80 4.29 -0.73
N GLU A 658 -27.69 4.72 -1.63
CA GLU A 658 -29.13 4.85 -1.37
C GLU A 658 -29.94 4.11 -2.43
N HIS A 659 -31.09 3.57 -2.03
CA HIS A 659 -31.87 2.64 -2.84
C HIS A 659 -33.26 3.23 -3.11
N PHE A 660 -33.41 3.87 -4.27
CA PHE A 660 -34.67 4.47 -4.71
C PHE A 660 -34.91 4.21 -6.20
N CYS A 661 -36.18 4.12 -6.59
CA CYS A 661 -36.61 4.10 -7.98
C CYS A 661 -36.54 5.52 -8.58
N ASN A 662 -36.04 5.64 -9.82
CA ASN A 662 -35.93 6.91 -10.54
C ASN A 662 -35.12 8.00 -9.81
N GLN A 663 -34.13 7.61 -9.00
CA GLN A 663 -33.21 8.56 -8.37
C GLN A 663 -32.25 9.13 -9.40
N HIS A 664 -32.13 10.46 -9.42
CA HIS A 664 -31.15 11.16 -10.24
C HIS A 664 -29.85 11.32 -9.44
N LEU A 665 -28.82 10.56 -9.83
CA LEU A 665 -27.49 10.63 -9.22
C LEU A 665 -26.62 11.63 -9.98
N LEU A 666 -25.70 12.28 -9.26
CA LEU A 666 -24.75 13.21 -9.86
C LEU A 666 -23.70 12.45 -10.68
N ARG A 667 -23.33 13.03 -11.82
CA ARG A 667 -22.15 12.58 -12.56
C ARG A 667 -20.89 12.95 -11.75
N VAL A 668 -20.11 11.93 -11.39
CA VAL A 668 -18.89 12.11 -10.60
C VAL A 668 -17.73 12.50 -11.53
N LYS A 669 -17.14 13.67 -11.26
CA LYS A 669 -15.91 14.12 -11.92
C LYS A 669 -14.71 13.36 -11.35
N MET A 670 -13.77 12.96 -12.22
CA MET A 670 -12.52 12.34 -11.79
C MET A 670 -11.51 13.41 -11.32
N ALA A 671 -10.41 12.98 -10.70
CA ALA A 671 -9.32 13.86 -10.31
C ALA A 671 -7.97 13.15 -10.40
N GLY A 672 -6.87 13.92 -10.44
CA GLY A 672 -5.51 13.39 -10.42
C GLY A 672 -4.95 12.92 -11.77
N LEU A 673 -5.79 12.69 -12.77
CA LEU A 673 -5.37 12.31 -14.12
C LEU A 673 -4.60 13.46 -14.80
N ALA A 674 -3.61 13.14 -15.62
CA ALA A 674 -2.87 14.13 -16.39
C ALA A 674 -3.76 14.72 -17.50
N PRO A 675 -3.91 16.05 -17.59
CA PRO A 675 -4.85 16.68 -18.54
C PRO A 675 -4.58 16.34 -20.02
N ASP A 676 -3.32 16.13 -20.36
CA ASP A 676 -2.78 15.91 -21.71
C ASP A 676 -2.73 14.43 -22.13
N LYS A 677 -2.94 13.50 -21.21
CA LYS A 677 -2.97 12.05 -21.49
C LYS A 677 -4.36 11.57 -21.89
N TYR A 678 -4.43 10.43 -22.59
CA TYR A 678 -5.67 9.72 -22.92
C TYR A 678 -5.74 8.41 -22.16
N TYR A 679 -6.91 8.09 -21.63
CA TYR A 679 -7.12 6.92 -20.80
C TYR A 679 -8.19 6.03 -21.40
N LYS A 680 -7.83 4.77 -21.68
CA LYS A 680 -8.76 3.71 -22.06
C LYS A 680 -9.48 3.19 -20.82
N VAL A 681 -10.79 3.05 -20.91
CA VAL A 681 -11.64 2.59 -19.80
C VAL A 681 -11.92 1.10 -19.90
N HIS A 682 -11.79 0.38 -18.78
CA HIS A 682 -12.16 -1.02 -18.64
C HIS A 682 -12.93 -1.25 -17.33
N GLU A 683 -14.12 -1.83 -17.39
CA GLU A 683 -14.89 -2.23 -16.21
C GLU A 683 -14.40 -3.56 -15.63
N LEU A 684 -14.07 -3.56 -14.34
CA LEU A 684 -13.62 -4.73 -13.60
C LEU A 684 -14.79 -5.56 -13.07
N ASN A 685 -14.64 -6.88 -13.20
CA ASN A 685 -15.48 -7.93 -12.65
C ASN A 685 -16.96 -7.79 -13.03
N ARG A 686 -17.22 -7.33 -14.26
CA ARG A 686 -18.55 -6.96 -14.79
C ARG A 686 -19.58 -8.09 -14.61
N ILE A 687 -20.76 -7.72 -14.13
CA ILE A 687 -21.95 -8.60 -14.07
C ILE A 687 -23.04 -8.22 -15.08
N ASP A 688 -22.96 -7.03 -15.67
CA ASP A 688 -23.95 -6.55 -16.64
C ASP A 688 -23.88 -7.40 -17.93
N ARG A 689 -25.05 -7.74 -18.48
CA ARG A 689 -25.17 -8.49 -19.76
C ARG A 689 -24.51 -7.74 -20.92
N GLU A 690 -24.63 -6.42 -20.92
CA GLU A 690 -24.01 -5.52 -21.90
C GLU A 690 -22.86 -4.75 -21.25
N PRO A 691 -21.76 -4.47 -21.98
CA PRO A 691 -20.72 -3.59 -21.47
C PRO A 691 -21.24 -2.17 -21.25
N LEU A 692 -20.55 -1.41 -20.40
CA LEU A 692 -20.77 0.04 -20.31
C LEU A 692 -20.56 0.68 -21.70
N SER A 693 -21.31 1.73 -22.00
CA SER A 693 -21.26 2.39 -23.32
C SER A 693 -19.89 3.00 -23.68
N PHE A 694 -19.01 3.12 -22.69
CA PHE A 694 -17.64 3.62 -22.80
C PHE A 694 -16.57 2.53 -22.58
N GLU A 695 -16.96 1.27 -22.43
CA GLU A 695 -16.02 0.15 -22.34
C GLU A 695 -15.08 0.13 -23.55
N GLY A 696 -13.77 0.06 -23.30
CA GLY A 696 -12.73 0.04 -24.32
C GLY A 696 -12.48 1.37 -25.03
N LYS A 697 -13.24 2.44 -24.72
CA LYS A 697 -13.06 3.77 -25.31
C LYS A 697 -12.04 4.60 -24.53
N SER A 698 -11.47 5.59 -25.22
CA SER A 698 -10.45 6.48 -24.65
C SER A 698 -10.96 7.91 -24.50
N PHE A 699 -10.59 8.55 -23.40
CA PHE A 699 -10.93 9.94 -23.10
C PHE A 699 -9.70 10.69 -22.61
N SER A 700 -9.59 11.97 -22.93
CA SER A 700 -8.52 12.79 -22.36
C SER A 700 -8.70 12.96 -20.85
N GLY A 701 -7.60 13.06 -20.10
CA GLY A 701 -7.66 13.38 -18.67
C GLY A 701 -8.35 14.72 -18.43
N THR A 702 -8.21 15.69 -19.34
CA THR A 702 -8.98 16.95 -19.30
C THR A 702 -10.49 16.70 -19.28
N TYR A 703 -11.01 15.86 -20.18
CA TYR A 703 -12.44 15.56 -20.23
C TYR A 703 -12.91 14.83 -18.97
N LEU A 704 -12.17 13.80 -18.53
CA LEU A 704 -12.53 12.98 -17.37
C LEU A 704 -12.52 13.80 -16.07
N ASN A 705 -11.51 14.66 -15.87
CA ASN A 705 -11.42 15.54 -14.71
C ASN A 705 -12.53 16.62 -14.68
N ALA A 706 -12.91 17.16 -15.85
CA ALA A 706 -13.90 18.23 -15.92
C ALA A 706 -15.36 17.73 -15.90
N ASN A 707 -15.61 16.56 -16.50
CA ASN A 707 -16.96 16.06 -16.78
C ASN A 707 -17.26 14.69 -16.18
N GLY A 708 -16.28 13.81 -16.00
CA GLY A 708 -16.52 12.42 -15.62
C GLY A 708 -17.26 11.60 -16.68
N LEU A 709 -17.75 10.43 -16.28
CA LEU A 709 -18.52 9.49 -17.11
C LEU A 709 -19.90 9.22 -16.50
N GLU A 710 -20.89 8.95 -17.35
CA GLU A 710 -22.26 8.65 -16.91
C GLU A 710 -22.33 7.21 -16.40
N ILE A 711 -22.32 7.02 -15.09
CA ILE A 711 -22.37 5.69 -14.46
C ILE A 711 -23.83 5.23 -14.32
N PRO A 712 -24.23 4.10 -14.93
CA PRO A 712 -25.58 3.59 -14.77
C PRO A 712 -25.89 3.24 -13.31
N ALA A 713 -27.02 3.76 -12.80
CA ALA A 713 -27.38 3.60 -11.39
C ALA A 713 -27.70 2.15 -10.99
N ASN A 714 -28.09 1.30 -11.92
CA ASN A 714 -28.46 -0.09 -11.66
C ASN A 714 -27.69 -1.05 -12.58
N HIS A 715 -27.51 -2.29 -12.13
CA HIS A 715 -26.97 -3.36 -12.96
C HIS A 715 -27.99 -3.88 -13.98
N LYS A 716 -27.52 -4.18 -15.19
CA LYS A 716 -28.31 -4.80 -16.27
C LYS A 716 -28.14 -6.33 -16.23
N VAL A 717 -28.79 -6.96 -15.27
CA VAL A 717 -28.73 -8.42 -15.02
C VAL A 717 -30.07 -9.10 -15.29
N GLU A 718 -30.10 -10.43 -15.17
CA GLU A 718 -31.34 -11.21 -15.23
C GLU A 718 -32.33 -10.76 -14.15
N ILE A 719 -33.64 -10.85 -14.41
CA ILE A 719 -34.69 -10.41 -13.47
C ILE A 719 -34.51 -11.06 -12.09
N SER A 720 -34.12 -12.34 -12.04
CA SER A 720 -33.87 -13.08 -10.80
C SER A 720 -32.66 -12.60 -9.99
N LYS A 721 -31.72 -11.87 -10.63
CA LYS A 721 -30.49 -11.33 -10.01
C LYS A 721 -30.59 -9.82 -9.74
N GLN A 722 -31.69 -9.17 -10.14
CA GLN A 722 -31.91 -7.75 -9.89
C GLN A 722 -32.00 -7.45 -8.40
N ASN A 723 -31.33 -6.38 -7.98
CA ASN A 723 -31.38 -5.86 -6.62
C ASN A 723 -31.07 -4.34 -6.65
N GLU A 724 -31.22 -3.67 -5.52
CA GLU A 724 -31.09 -2.21 -5.45
C GLU A 724 -29.64 -1.72 -5.29
N TYR A 725 -28.70 -2.62 -4.96
CA TYR A 725 -27.27 -2.32 -4.84
C TYR A 725 -26.62 -2.28 -6.21
N SER A 726 -25.69 -1.34 -6.39
CA SER A 726 -24.96 -1.19 -7.63
C SER A 726 -23.57 -0.63 -7.34
N SER A 727 -22.57 -1.21 -7.97
CA SER A 727 -21.18 -0.75 -7.87
C SER A 727 -20.49 -0.88 -9.22
N ARG A 728 -19.51 0.00 -9.48
CA ARG A 728 -18.67 -0.04 -10.68
C ARG A 728 -17.24 0.27 -10.28
N VAL A 729 -16.31 -0.53 -10.79
CA VAL A 729 -14.88 -0.28 -10.66
C VAL A 729 -14.31 -0.21 -12.06
N LEU A 730 -13.66 0.91 -12.39
CA LEU A 730 -13.09 1.16 -13.70
C LEU A 730 -11.58 1.22 -13.58
N TYR A 731 -10.88 0.41 -14.36
CA TYR A 731 -9.44 0.56 -14.61
C TYR A 731 -9.24 1.51 -15.79
N LEU A 732 -8.40 2.51 -15.58
CA LEU A 732 -8.02 3.52 -16.56
C LEU A 732 -6.54 3.34 -16.86
N GLU A 733 -6.19 3.14 -18.13
CA GLU A 733 -4.80 2.98 -18.57
C GLU A 733 -4.48 3.97 -19.69
N GLU A 734 -3.34 4.63 -19.56
CA GLU A 734 -2.83 5.57 -20.55
C GLU A 734 -2.64 4.86 -21.89
N VAL A 735 -3.13 5.51 -22.93
CA VAL A 735 -2.94 5.13 -24.31
C VAL A 735 -2.49 6.34 -25.11
N ALA A 736 -1.80 6.11 -26.22
CA ALA A 736 -1.47 7.18 -27.15
C ALA A 736 -2.76 7.91 -27.57
N SER A 737 -2.67 9.24 -27.73
CA SER A 737 -3.81 10.08 -28.11
C SER A 737 -4.39 9.65 -29.46
N SER A 738 -5.40 8.79 -29.44
CA SER A 738 -6.14 8.42 -30.63
C SER A 738 -7.27 9.43 -30.84
N PHE A 739 -6.95 10.60 -31.40
CA PHE A 739 -7.96 11.43 -32.06
C PHE A 739 -8.34 10.79 -33.40
N SER A 740 -8.92 9.58 -33.35
CA SER A 740 -9.78 8.99 -34.38
C SER A 740 -10.18 7.58 -33.95
N ASP A 741 -11.31 7.42 -33.28
CA ASP A 741 -12.06 6.17 -33.31
C ASP A 741 -13.52 6.48 -33.70
N ASN A 742 -13.67 6.80 -34.98
CA ASN A 742 -14.78 6.32 -35.81
C ASN A 742 -14.35 6.07 -37.26
N GLN A 743 -13.05 5.92 -37.52
CA GLN A 743 -12.51 5.37 -38.76
C GLN A 743 -11.31 4.51 -38.37
N THR A 744 -11.38 3.22 -38.69
CA THR A 744 -10.28 2.27 -38.55
C THR A 744 -9.01 2.89 -39.16
N PRO A 745 -7.93 3.14 -38.41
CA PRO A 745 -6.71 3.68 -39.01
C PRO A 745 -6.12 2.59 -39.90
N GLN A 746 -6.14 2.79 -41.21
CA GLN A 746 -5.30 2.02 -42.10
C GLN A 746 -3.85 2.43 -41.84
N HIS A 747 -3.13 1.63 -41.06
CA HIS A 747 -1.69 1.78 -40.94
C HIS A 747 -1.03 1.40 -42.28
N LEU A 748 0.09 2.03 -42.61
CA LEU A 748 0.85 1.70 -43.82
C LEU A 748 1.19 0.19 -43.87
N PRO A 749 1.12 -0.43 -45.07
CA PRO A 749 1.55 -1.81 -45.27
C PRO A 749 2.93 -2.07 -44.68
N LEU A 750 3.13 -3.25 -44.09
CA LEU A 750 4.46 -3.70 -43.67
C LEU A 750 5.04 -4.67 -44.69
N ARG A 751 6.35 -4.59 -44.90
CA ARG A 751 7.15 -5.62 -45.57
C ARG A 751 7.91 -6.38 -44.51
N VAL A 752 7.38 -7.53 -44.13
CA VAL A 752 7.93 -8.38 -43.08
C VAL A 752 8.76 -9.50 -43.72
N LEU A 753 9.93 -9.77 -43.18
CA LEU A 753 10.75 -10.94 -43.53
C LEU A 753 10.82 -11.88 -42.32
N CYS A 754 10.32 -13.10 -42.47
CA CYS A 754 10.40 -14.14 -41.47
C CYS A 754 11.57 -15.07 -41.80
N LEU A 755 12.66 -14.94 -41.02
CA LEU A 755 13.83 -15.81 -41.10
C LEU A 755 13.62 -17.01 -40.17
N GLY A 756 13.63 -18.21 -40.72
CA GLY A 756 13.55 -19.41 -39.89
C GLY A 756 13.96 -20.69 -40.60
N ASN A 757 13.39 -21.82 -40.20
CA ASN A 757 13.75 -23.14 -40.71
C ASN A 757 12.52 -23.89 -41.24
N SER A 758 12.46 -25.22 -41.12
CA SER A 758 11.34 -26.03 -41.62
C SER A 758 9.97 -25.58 -41.09
N ILE A 759 9.89 -25.06 -39.87
CA ILE A 759 8.64 -24.50 -39.30
C ILE A 759 8.20 -23.22 -40.05
N THR A 760 9.14 -22.47 -40.62
CA THR A 760 8.89 -21.23 -41.36
C THR A 760 8.54 -21.49 -42.81
N ARG A 761 9.31 -22.35 -43.48
CA ARG A 761 9.07 -22.79 -44.86
C ARG A 761 9.93 -24.01 -45.12
N HIS A 762 9.44 -25.01 -45.84
CA HIS A 762 10.29 -26.09 -46.34
C HIS A 762 9.95 -26.40 -47.80
N GLU A 763 10.97 -26.56 -48.64
CA GLU A 763 10.80 -26.87 -50.06
C GLU A 763 10.26 -28.29 -50.27
N TYR A 764 9.56 -28.52 -51.39
CA TYR A 764 9.10 -29.84 -51.79
C TYR A 764 10.25 -30.84 -51.75
N LYS A 765 10.04 -31.97 -51.08
CA LYS A 765 11.07 -32.98 -50.88
C LYS A 765 10.48 -34.38 -50.71
N ALA A 766 10.36 -35.09 -51.84
CA ALA A 766 9.71 -36.39 -51.93
C ALA A 766 10.37 -37.49 -51.07
N ASP A 767 11.70 -37.46 -50.89
CA ASP A 767 12.44 -38.45 -50.09
C ASP A 767 12.12 -38.41 -48.60
N ILE A 768 11.59 -37.28 -48.12
CA ILE A 768 11.10 -37.13 -46.74
C ILE A 768 9.57 -37.12 -46.68
N GLU A 769 8.89 -37.41 -47.78
CA GLU A 769 7.42 -37.38 -47.89
C GLU A 769 6.81 -36.01 -47.51
N TRP A 770 7.53 -34.93 -47.85
CA TRP A 770 7.02 -33.55 -47.75
C TRP A 770 6.69 -33.02 -49.14
N PHE A 771 5.41 -32.84 -49.45
CA PHE A 771 4.92 -32.53 -50.79
C PHE A 771 4.40 -31.09 -50.94
N SER A 772 4.81 -30.19 -50.04
CA SER A 772 4.31 -28.81 -49.95
C SER A 772 5.48 -27.81 -49.88
N GLU A 773 5.19 -26.51 -49.91
CA GLU A 773 6.22 -25.44 -49.90
C GLU A 773 6.05 -24.36 -48.81
N TRP A 774 5.32 -24.68 -47.75
CA TRP A 774 5.05 -23.81 -46.60
C TRP A 774 5.66 -24.37 -45.31
N GLY A 775 5.30 -23.81 -44.15
CA GLY A 775 5.75 -24.32 -42.84
C GLY A 775 5.40 -25.80 -42.64
N MET A 776 6.41 -26.62 -42.33
CA MET A 776 6.25 -28.07 -42.18
C MET A 776 5.20 -28.40 -41.11
N ALA A 777 4.32 -29.35 -41.41
CA ALA A 777 3.14 -29.77 -40.62
C ALA A 777 1.92 -28.84 -40.62
N ALA A 778 1.97 -27.65 -41.25
CA ALA A 778 0.74 -26.95 -41.57
C ALA A 778 -0.02 -27.70 -42.68
N SER A 779 -1.33 -27.86 -42.52
CA SER A 779 -2.15 -28.65 -43.44
C SER A 779 -2.26 -28.00 -44.83
N LYS A 780 -2.28 -26.66 -44.88
CA LYS A 780 -2.28 -25.84 -46.09
C LYS A 780 -1.41 -24.60 -45.91
N GLU A 781 -1.06 -23.96 -47.02
CA GLU A 781 -0.28 -22.71 -47.04
C GLU A 781 -0.87 -21.66 -46.11
N GLU A 782 -2.20 -21.43 -46.19
CA GLU A 782 -2.89 -20.43 -45.39
C GLU A 782 -2.83 -20.66 -43.88
N TYR A 783 -2.43 -21.85 -43.42
CA TYR A 783 -2.37 -22.23 -42.00
C TYR A 783 -0.97 -22.21 -41.42
N ASP A 784 0.08 -21.96 -42.22
CA ASP A 784 1.40 -21.72 -41.64
C ASP A 784 1.44 -20.38 -40.89
N TYR A 785 2.41 -20.22 -39.99
CA TYR A 785 2.44 -19.03 -39.14
C TYR A 785 2.75 -17.75 -39.91
N CYS A 786 3.42 -17.82 -41.07
CA CYS A 786 3.76 -16.64 -41.87
C CYS A 786 2.52 -16.08 -42.58
N HIS A 787 1.70 -16.96 -43.17
CA HIS A 787 0.44 -16.60 -43.81
C HIS A 787 -0.62 -16.19 -42.78
N GLN A 788 -0.67 -16.85 -41.62
CA GLN A 788 -1.50 -16.40 -40.50
C GLN A 788 -1.08 -15.02 -40.00
N LEU A 789 0.24 -14.76 -39.87
CA LEU A 789 0.77 -13.45 -39.49
C LEU A 789 0.44 -12.39 -40.55
N GLU A 790 0.57 -12.71 -41.84
CA GLU A 790 0.18 -11.80 -42.93
C GLU A 790 -1.29 -11.45 -42.86
N LYS A 791 -2.15 -12.46 -42.66
CA LYS A 791 -3.60 -12.28 -42.51
C LYS A 791 -3.92 -11.39 -41.32
N MET A 792 -3.29 -11.61 -40.17
CA MET A 792 -3.50 -10.80 -38.95
C MET A 792 -3.01 -9.35 -39.14
N LEU A 793 -1.83 -9.15 -39.71
CA LEU A 793 -1.30 -7.81 -39.96
C LEU A 793 -2.13 -7.05 -41.01
N SER A 794 -2.55 -7.74 -42.08
CA SER A 794 -3.34 -7.16 -43.17
C SER A 794 -4.73 -6.68 -42.75
N GLN A 795 -5.28 -7.19 -41.64
CA GLN A 795 -6.55 -6.69 -41.09
C GLN A 795 -6.48 -5.20 -40.70
N ASN A 796 -5.34 -4.75 -40.19
CA ASN A 796 -5.12 -3.36 -39.75
C ASN A 796 -4.13 -2.59 -40.65
N ARG A 797 -3.45 -3.30 -41.56
CA ARG A 797 -2.44 -2.78 -42.49
C ARG A 797 -2.63 -3.37 -43.91
N PRO A 798 -3.73 -3.05 -44.62
CA PRO A 798 -4.03 -3.68 -45.91
C PRO A 798 -2.86 -3.54 -46.90
N GLY A 799 -2.47 -4.64 -47.55
CA GLY A 799 -1.31 -4.71 -48.45
C GLY A 799 0.01 -5.10 -47.77
N THR A 800 -0.01 -5.47 -46.49
CA THR A 800 1.14 -6.07 -45.81
C THR A 800 1.55 -7.38 -46.48
N VAL A 801 2.86 -7.57 -46.65
CA VAL A 801 3.44 -8.79 -47.21
C VAL A 801 4.40 -9.38 -46.19
N VAL A 802 4.22 -10.67 -45.87
CA VAL A 802 5.13 -11.47 -45.04
C VAL A 802 5.86 -12.45 -45.94
N THR A 803 7.17 -12.29 -46.03
CA THR A 803 8.03 -13.18 -46.83
C THR A 803 8.66 -14.23 -45.92
N PRO A 804 8.28 -15.52 -46.01
CA PRO A 804 8.99 -16.59 -45.31
C PRO A 804 10.30 -16.94 -46.03
N LEU A 805 11.40 -17.06 -45.28
CA LEU A 805 12.69 -17.48 -45.79
C LEU A 805 13.29 -18.58 -44.91
N ASN A 806 13.53 -19.75 -45.52
CA ASN A 806 14.22 -20.84 -44.86
C ASN A 806 15.74 -20.60 -44.92
N ILE A 807 16.34 -20.40 -43.75
CA ILE A 807 17.78 -20.28 -43.55
C ILE A 807 18.33 -21.35 -42.59
N ALA A 808 17.71 -22.54 -42.57
CA ALA A 808 18.17 -23.68 -41.75
C ALA A 808 19.64 -24.07 -42.03
N TYR A 809 20.17 -23.73 -43.20
CA TYR A 809 21.60 -23.87 -43.51
C TYR A 809 22.49 -23.11 -42.51
N TRP A 810 22.09 -21.93 -42.05
CA TRP A 810 22.83 -21.13 -41.08
C TRP A 810 22.91 -21.82 -39.71
N GLU A 811 21.81 -22.44 -39.25
CA GLU A 811 21.80 -23.18 -37.98
C GLU A 811 22.79 -24.36 -37.97
N ARG A 812 23.09 -24.91 -39.16
CA ARG A 812 24.05 -25.99 -39.37
C ARG A 812 25.47 -25.49 -39.67
N ASN A 813 25.60 -24.23 -40.08
CA ASN A 813 26.86 -23.60 -40.52
C ASN A 813 26.96 -22.16 -39.96
N LEU A 814 27.07 -22.03 -38.63
CA LEU A 814 26.96 -20.76 -37.91
C LEU A 814 28.02 -19.69 -38.27
N ASN A 815 29.04 -20.07 -39.03
CA ASN A 815 30.11 -19.19 -39.52
C ASN A 815 29.97 -18.80 -41.00
N CYS A 816 28.87 -19.17 -41.67
CA CYS A 816 28.64 -18.76 -43.04
C CYS A 816 28.38 -17.24 -43.14
N SER A 817 28.56 -16.69 -44.34
CA SER A 817 28.28 -15.28 -44.62
C SER A 817 26.78 -14.99 -44.54
N ILE A 818 26.36 -14.21 -43.54
CA ILE A 818 24.95 -13.82 -43.36
C ILE A 818 24.48 -12.97 -44.55
N ASP A 819 25.31 -12.05 -45.04
CA ASP A 819 24.98 -11.21 -46.20
C ASP A 819 24.73 -12.05 -47.46
N SER A 820 25.55 -13.08 -47.69
CA SER A 820 25.35 -14.00 -48.82
C SER A 820 24.08 -14.84 -48.69
N LEU A 821 23.57 -15.05 -47.46
CA LEU A 821 22.40 -15.88 -47.20
C LEU A 821 21.09 -15.09 -47.29
N ILE A 822 21.07 -13.87 -46.75
CA ILE A 822 19.82 -13.08 -46.62
C ILE A 822 19.92 -11.67 -47.18
N GLY A 823 21.06 -11.21 -47.67
CA GLY A 823 21.28 -9.80 -48.04
C GLY A 823 20.31 -9.26 -49.09
N THR A 824 20.03 -10.05 -50.13
CA THR A 824 19.03 -9.70 -51.16
C THR A 824 17.60 -9.67 -50.60
N TYR A 825 17.26 -10.58 -49.69
CA TYR A 825 15.92 -10.70 -49.09
C TYR A 825 15.65 -9.66 -47.99
N ALA A 826 16.70 -9.26 -47.26
CA ALA A 826 16.63 -8.30 -46.17
C ALA A 826 16.61 -6.85 -46.64
N THR A 827 16.75 -6.61 -47.94
CA THR A 827 16.66 -5.26 -48.52
C THR A 827 15.21 -4.78 -48.48
N ASP A 828 15.01 -3.53 -48.06
CA ASP A 828 13.72 -2.84 -48.11
C ASP A 828 12.62 -3.51 -47.26
N LYS A 829 12.99 -4.05 -46.09
CA LYS A 829 12.09 -4.66 -45.11
C LYS A 829 11.86 -3.73 -43.93
N ASP A 830 10.61 -3.60 -43.50
CA ASP A 830 10.23 -2.77 -42.36
C ASP A 830 10.44 -3.53 -41.04
N VAL A 831 10.21 -4.85 -41.09
CA VAL A 831 10.30 -5.77 -39.96
C VAL A 831 11.06 -7.03 -40.35
N ILE A 832 11.98 -7.48 -39.49
CA ILE A 832 12.56 -8.82 -39.57
C ILE A 832 12.16 -9.62 -38.32
N VAL A 833 11.59 -10.80 -38.53
CA VAL A 833 11.28 -11.79 -37.49
C VAL A 833 12.31 -12.90 -37.57
N ILE A 834 13.00 -13.18 -36.46
CA ILE A 834 13.99 -14.27 -36.37
C ILE A 834 13.39 -15.41 -35.55
N ARG A 835 13.24 -16.60 -36.17
CA ARG A 835 12.66 -17.81 -35.55
C ARG A 835 13.55 -19.03 -35.83
N LEU A 836 14.63 -19.17 -35.07
CA LEU A 836 15.71 -20.14 -35.27
C LEU A 836 16.20 -20.68 -33.93
N GLY A 837 16.86 -21.84 -33.99
CA GLY A 837 17.54 -22.51 -32.87
C GLY A 837 17.39 -24.03 -32.93
N GLU A 838 16.36 -24.53 -33.61
CA GLU A 838 16.03 -25.95 -33.59
C GLU A 838 17.08 -26.85 -34.28
N ASN A 839 17.68 -26.42 -35.40
CA ASN A 839 18.67 -27.25 -36.12
C ASN A 839 20.11 -27.10 -35.58
N VAL A 840 20.31 -26.30 -34.52
CA VAL A 840 21.64 -26.02 -33.97
C VAL A 840 22.16 -27.20 -33.16
N GLN A 841 23.35 -27.69 -33.51
CA GLN A 841 24.05 -28.74 -32.77
C GLN A 841 25.17 -28.18 -31.87
N ASP A 842 25.95 -27.23 -32.39
CA ASP A 842 27.01 -26.54 -31.64
C ASP A 842 26.43 -25.34 -30.88
N LYS A 843 26.07 -25.56 -29.62
CA LYS A 843 25.46 -24.55 -28.74
C LYS A 843 26.43 -23.42 -28.35
N GLU A 844 27.73 -23.68 -28.37
CA GLU A 844 28.72 -22.67 -28.00
C GLU A 844 28.97 -21.71 -29.17
N ALA A 845 29.14 -22.25 -30.38
CA ALA A 845 29.17 -21.43 -31.59
C ALA A 845 27.87 -20.63 -31.78
N PHE A 846 26.73 -21.16 -31.33
CA PHE A 846 25.43 -20.48 -31.44
C PHE A 846 25.37 -19.19 -30.64
N LYS A 847 25.96 -19.14 -29.44
CA LYS A 847 25.98 -17.94 -28.58
C LYS A 847 26.55 -16.73 -29.30
N THR A 848 27.61 -16.91 -30.08
CA THR A 848 28.22 -15.84 -30.88
C THR A 848 27.56 -15.69 -32.26
N GLY A 849 27.11 -16.78 -32.87
CA GLY A 849 26.37 -16.78 -34.13
C GLY A 849 25.10 -15.92 -34.06
N ILE A 850 24.25 -16.15 -33.07
CA ILE A 850 22.96 -15.45 -32.96
C ILE A 850 23.13 -13.95 -32.72
N LEU A 851 24.18 -13.54 -32.00
CA LEU A 851 24.54 -12.13 -31.83
C LEU A 851 24.86 -11.46 -33.17
N ARG A 852 25.68 -12.10 -34.01
CA ARG A 852 26.03 -11.60 -35.35
C ARG A 852 24.80 -11.52 -36.26
N LEU A 853 23.89 -12.49 -36.19
CA LEU A 853 22.66 -12.48 -36.98
C LEU A 853 21.73 -11.34 -36.56
N VAL A 854 21.51 -11.16 -35.25
CA VAL A 854 20.67 -10.08 -34.72
C VAL A 854 21.26 -8.71 -35.08
N GLU A 855 22.57 -8.54 -34.93
CA GLU A 855 23.29 -7.31 -35.30
C GLU A 855 23.07 -6.97 -36.78
N TYR A 856 23.29 -7.96 -37.67
CA TYR A 856 23.10 -7.80 -39.10
C TYR A 856 21.64 -7.41 -39.44
N CYS A 857 20.65 -8.09 -38.85
CA CYS A 857 19.23 -7.78 -39.09
C CYS A 857 18.85 -6.37 -38.62
N LYS A 858 19.41 -5.88 -37.50
CA LYS A 858 19.17 -4.50 -37.02
C LYS A 858 19.71 -3.44 -37.97
N GLN A 859 20.72 -3.77 -38.78
CA GLN A 859 21.23 -2.85 -39.80
C GLN A 859 20.34 -2.81 -41.04
N LYS A 860 19.45 -3.80 -41.24
CA LYS A 860 18.63 -3.95 -42.46
C LYS A 860 17.16 -3.58 -42.29
N ALA A 861 16.61 -3.62 -41.08
CA ALA A 861 15.21 -3.30 -40.82
C ALA A 861 15.03 -2.41 -39.58
N ARG A 862 13.97 -1.59 -39.61
CA ARG A 862 13.64 -0.65 -38.51
C ARG A 862 13.23 -1.38 -37.23
N LYS A 863 12.52 -2.50 -37.36
CA LYS A 863 12.09 -3.32 -36.22
C LYS A 863 12.58 -4.76 -36.42
N VAL A 864 13.21 -5.31 -35.39
CA VAL A 864 13.61 -6.72 -35.37
C VAL A 864 12.99 -7.34 -34.13
N VAL A 865 12.41 -8.53 -34.27
CA VAL A 865 11.91 -9.33 -33.16
C VAL A 865 12.47 -10.74 -33.28
N ILE A 866 12.66 -11.42 -32.17
CA ILE A 866 13.22 -12.77 -32.12
C ILE A 866 12.38 -13.67 -31.22
N THR A 867 12.06 -14.88 -31.68
CA THR A 867 11.34 -15.86 -30.88
C THR A 867 12.30 -16.81 -30.15
N GLY A 868 11.81 -17.45 -29.09
CA GLY A 868 12.44 -18.66 -28.54
C GLY A 868 12.33 -19.85 -29.51
N CYS A 869 12.90 -20.98 -29.10
CA CYS A 869 12.74 -22.25 -29.81
C CYS A 869 11.33 -22.81 -29.56
N PHE A 870 10.74 -23.47 -30.58
CA PHE A 870 9.51 -24.23 -30.36
C PHE A 870 9.77 -25.45 -29.48
N TRP A 871 10.79 -26.24 -29.84
CA TRP A 871 11.27 -27.33 -28.98
C TRP A 871 12.21 -26.77 -27.91
N LYS A 872 11.81 -26.90 -26.65
CA LYS A 872 12.53 -26.32 -25.51
C LYS A 872 14.01 -26.77 -25.44
N ASP A 873 14.92 -25.80 -25.38
CA ASP A 873 16.34 -25.99 -25.09
C ASP A 873 16.86 -24.78 -24.30
N ASP A 874 17.05 -24.96 -22.99
CA ASP A 874 17.38 -23.86 -22.05
C ASP A 874 18.66 -23.12 -22.42
N GLU A 875 19.65 -23.79 -23.05
CA GLU A 875 20.92 -23.16 -23.38
C GLU A 875 20.80 -22.27 -24.62
N LYS A 876 20.10 -22.76 -25.65
CA LYS A 876 19.81 -21.98 -26.86
C LYS A 876 18.91 -20.80 -26.54
N GLU A 877 17.91 -21.02 -25.68
CA GLU A 877 16.98 -19.96 -25.27
C GLU A 877 17.69 -18.85 -24.49
N ARG A 878 18.61 -19.19 -23.57
CA ARG A 878 19.47 -18.18 -22.92
C ARG A 878 20.30 -17.39 -23.92
N ALA A 879 20.87 -18.03 -24.95
CA ALA A 879 21.63 -17.34 -25.98
C ALA A 879 20.76 -16.34 -26.77
N ILE A 880 19.53 -16.74 -27.11
CA ILE A 880 18.54 -15.89 -27.78
C ILE A 880 18.12 -14.70 -26.89
N ILE A 881 17.78 -14.96 -25.62
CA ILE A 881 17.41 -13.92 -24.65
C ILE A 881 18.56 -12.93 -24.46
N ASN A 882 19.80 -13.42 -24.39
CA ASN A 882 20.98 -12.57 -24.27
C ASN A 882 21.15 -11.67 -25.50
N ALA A 883 21.00 -12.23 -26.71
CA ALA A 883 21.05 -11.43 -27.94
C ALA A 883 19.95 -10.38 -28.00
N ALA A 884 18.73 -10.74 -27.58
CA ALA A 884 17.62 -9.81 -27.52
C ALA A 884 17.90 -8.63 -26.57
N ARG A 885 18.39 -8.92 -25.35
CA ARG A 885 18.76 -7.91 -24.35
C ARG A 885 19.91 -7.03 -24.82
N MET A 886 20.97 -7.62 -25.37
CA MET A 886 22.16 -6.89 -25.82
C MET A 886 21.85 -5.87 -26.92
N TYR A 887 20.97 -6.23 -27.85
CA TYR A 887 20.62 -5.35 -28.98
C TYR A 887 19.30 -4.58 -28.81
N GLY A 888 18.65 -4.70 -27.65
CA GLY A 888 17.40 -4.02 -27.33
C GLY A 888 16.26 -4.38 -28.28
N ILE A 889 16.15 -5.66 -28.67
CA ILE A 889 15.05 -6.17 -29.51
C ILE A 889 14.08 -7.03 -28.69
N THR A 890 12.84 -7.16 -29.15
CA THR A 890 11.81 -7.92 -28.45
C THR A 890 12.07 -9.43 -28.55
N PHE A 891 12.18 -10.09 -27.40
CA PHE A 891 12.14 -11.55 -27.28
C PHE A 891 10.71 -12.05 -27.09
N ILE A 892 10.34 -13.12 -27.80
CA ILE A 892 9.00 -13.70 -27.78
C ILE A 892 9.08 -15.17 -27.35
N PRO A 893 8.65 -15.54 -26.12
CA PRO A 893 8.70 -16.93 -25.66
C PRO A 893 7.60 -17.77 -26.33
N ILE A 894 7.99 -18.90 -26.93
CA ILE A 894 7.07 -19.80 -27.66
C ILE A 894 7.22 -21.28 -27.28
N ASP A 895 8.14 -21.64 -26.37
CA ASP A 895 8.41 -23.04 -25.97
C ASP A 895 7.20 -23.71 -25.31
N TRP A 896 6.32 -22.92 -24.69
CA TRP A 896 5.11 -23.39 -24.04
C TRP A 896 4.07 -23.92 -25.03
N ILE A 897 4.12 -23.49 -26.30
CA ILE A 897 3.18 -23.93 -27.35
C ILE A 897 3.35 -25.42 -27.58
N ASP A 898 4.59 -25.92 -27.54
CA ASP A 898 4.91 -27.34 -27.71
C ASP A 898 4.30 -28.25 -26.64
N ARG A 899 3.88 -27.68 -25.50
CA ARG A 899 3.28 -28.42 -24.38
C ARG A 899 1.75 -28.45 -24.44
N LEU A 900 1.15 -27.78 -25.42
CA LEU A 900 -0.30 -27.84 -25.65
C LEU A 900 -0.66 -29.17 -26.31
N TYR A 901 -1.71 -29.81 -25.79
CA TYR A 901 -2.16 -31.15 -26.20
C TYR A 901 -2.49 -31.26 -27.70
N ASP A 902 -2.88 -30.16 -28.33
CA ASP A 902 -3.40 -30.06 -29.70
C ASP A 902 -2.52 -29.24 -30.64
N SER A 903 -1.25 -28.97 -30.28
CA SER A 903 -0.33 -28.13 -31.08
C SER A 903 0.49 -28.88 -32.12
N ARG A 904 0.40 -30.22 -32.19
CA ARG A 904 1.15 -31.08 -33.11
C ARG A 904 0.20 -31.98 -33.89
N PRO A 905 0.49 -32.34 -35.14
CA PRO A 905 -0.32 -33.30 -35.87
C PRO A 905 -0.04 -34.71 -35.35
N LYS A 906 -0.87 -35.67 -35.74
CA LYS A 906 -0.75 -37.09 -35.40
C LYS A 906 -0.46 -37.90 -36.66
N VAL A 907 0.20 -39.05 -36.50
CA VAL A 907 0.29 -40.03 -37.60
C VAL A 907 -1.14 -40.39 -38.01
N GLY A 908 -1.44 -40.27 -39.30
CA GLY A 908 -2.80 -40.44 -39.82
C GLY A 908 -3.54 -39.14 -40.13
N ASP A 909 -3.04 -37.98 -39.70
CA ASP A 909 -3.62 -36.68 -40.07
C ASP A 909 -3.42 -36.40 -41.58
N THR A 910 -4.35 -35.65 -42.16
CA THR A 910 -4.35 -35.29 -43.58
C THR A 910 -3.73 -33.91 -43.79
N LEU A 911 -2.69 -33.83 -44.63
CA LEU A 911 -2.14 -32.58 -45.18
C LEU A 911 -2.44 -32.48 -46.68
N TYR A 912 -2.15 -31.35 -47.31
CA TYR A 912 -2.40 -31.12 -48.73
C TYR A 912 -1.09 -30.79 -49.47
N ASN A 913 -0.91 -31.35 -50.67
CA ASN A 913 0.24 -31.04 -51.52
C ASN A 913 0.04 -29.72 -52.30
N LEU A 914 1.03 -29.34 -53.11
CA LEU A 914 0.96 -28.14 -53.97
C LEU A 914 -0.21 -28.13 -54.97
N GLN A 915 -0.71 -29.30 -55.38
CA GLN A 915 -1.86 -29.43 -56.28
C GLN A 915 -3.21 -29.39 -55.54
N GLY A 916 -3.18 -29.35 -54.19
CA GLY A 916 -4.37 -29.41 -53.34
C GLY A 916 -4.89 -30.84 -53.13
N ASP A 917 -4.13 -31.87 -53.50
CA ASP A 917 -4.48 -33.26 -53.23
C ASP A 917 -4.10 -33.63 -51.78
N PRO A 918 -4.99 -34.33 -51.04
CA PRO A 918 -4.70 -34.76 -49.69
C PRO A 918 -3.68 -35.91 -49.65
N TYR A 919 -2.78 -35.89 -48.67
CA TYR A 919 -1.90 -37.01 -48.33
C TYR A 919 -1.84 -37.20 -46.81
N ILE A 920 -1.56 -38.43 -46.38
CA ILE A 920 -1.54 -38.79 -44.95
C ILE A 920 -0.12 -38.65 -44.39
N VAL A 921 -0.02 -38.08 -43.19
CA VAL A 921 1.27 -38.00 -42.47
C VAL A 921 1.65 -39.37 -41.93
N THR A 922 2.78 -39.89 -42.42
CA THR A 922 3.34 -41.19 -42.05
C THR A 922 4.67 -41.07 -41.28
N LYS A 923 5.29 -39.89 -41.26
CA LYS A 923 6.64 -39.68 -40.73
C LYS A 923 6.64 -38.99 -39.36
N ASP A 924 7.33 -39.60 -38.41
CA ASP A 924 7.47 -39.08 -37.04
C ASP A 924 8.09 -37.68 -36.98
N PHE A 925 9.04 -37.38 -37.87
CA PHE A 925 9.70 -36.07 -37.86
C PHE A 925 8.76 -34.95 -38.33
N ILE A 926 7.78 -35.24 -39.21
CA ILE A 926 6.78 -34.25 -39.63
C ILE A 926 5.90 -33.92 -38.42
N ILE A 927 5.46 -34.92 -37.67
CA ILE A 927 4.58 -34.70 -36.51
C ILE A 927 5.26 -34.07 -35.29
N ALA A 928 6.59 -33.93 -35.31
CA ALA A 928 7.30 -33.14 -34.30
C ALA A 928 7.08 -31.62 -34.47
N HIS A 929 6.64 -31.18 -35.66
CA HIS A 929 6.42 -29.76 -35.97
C HIS A 929 5.03 -29.28 -35.50
N PRO A 930 4.83 -27.96 -35.33
CA PRO A 930 3.53 -27.42 -34.96
C PRO A 930 2.50 -27.64 -36.09
N ASN A 931 1.29 -28.10 -35.73
CA ASN A 931 0.16 -28.15 -36.65
C ASN A 931 -0.47 -26.76 -36.86
N ASP A 932 -1.62 -26.70 -37.52
CA ASP A 932 -2.36 -25.46 -37.78
C ASP A 932 -2.61 -24.62 -36.50
N GLU A 933 -2.95 -25.23 -35.37
CA GLU A 933 -3.17 -24.50 -34.10
C GLU A 933 -1.84 -24.01 -33.50
N GLY A 934 -0.79 -24.85 -33.53
CA GLY A 934 0.55 -24.44 -33.10
C GLY A 934 1.10 -23.29 -33.95
N MET A 935 0.93 -23.35 -35.27
CA MET A 935 1.31 -22.30 -36.23
C MET A 935 0.55 -21.00 -35.98
N ARG A 936 -0.77 -21.08 -35.76
CA ARG A 936 -1.61 -19.93 -35.41
C ARG A 936 -1.16 -19.26 -34.12
N LYS A 937 -0.84 -20.04 -33.08
CA LYS A 937 -0.32 -19.53 -31.79
C LYS A 937 1.03 -18.85 -31.94
N ILE A 938 1.94 -19.39 -32.75
CA ILE A 938 3.21 -18.73 -33.10
C ILE A 938 2.92 -17.38 -33.78
N ALA A 939 2.00 -17.34 -34.75
CA ALA A 939 1.62 -16.11 -35.44
C ALA A 939 1.00 -15.07 -34.48
N GLU A 940 0.13 -15.48 -33.55
CA GLU A 940 -0.47 -14.61 -32.52
C GLU A 940 0.60 -13.96 -31.63
N MET A 941 1.59 -14.74 -31.20
CA MET A 941 2.69 -14.24 -30.35
C MET A 941 3.56 -13.23 -31.10
N ILE A 942 3.86 -13.48 -32.37
CA ILE A 942 4.60 -12.54 -33.22
C ILE A 942 3.75 -11.29 -33.49
N TYR A 943 2.48 -11.45 -33.85
CA TYR A 943 1.55 -10.35 -34.09
C TYR A 943 1.43 -9.43 -32.88
N GLY A 944 1.31 -9.98 -31.67
CA GLY A 944 1.27 -9.21 -30.42
C GLY A 944 2.51 -8.35 -30.20
N ALA A 945 3.69 -8.84 -30.60
CA ALA A 945 4.94 -8.06 -30.55
C ALA A 945 5.07 -7.02 -31.68
N LEU A 946 4.37 -7.20 -32.79
CA LEU A 946 4.40 -6.32 -33.96
C LEU A 946 3.32 -5.25 -33.99
N LYS A 947 2.21 -5.45 -33.27
CA LYS A 947 1.07 -4.53 -33.16
C LYS A 947 1.48 -3.10 -32.79
#